data_AF-L7VPL9-F1
#
_entry.id   AF-L7VPL9-F1
#
_cell.length_a   1.000
_cell.length_b   1.000
_cell.length_c   1.000
_cell.angle_alpha   90.00
_cell.angle_beta   90.00
_cell.angle_gamma   90.00
#
_symmetry.space_group_name_H-M   'P 1'
#
loop_
_entity.id
_entity.type
_entity.pdbx_description
1 polymer ?
#
loop_
_entity_poly.entity_id
_entity_poly.type
_entity_poly.pdbx_seq_one_letter_code
_entity_poly.pdbx_strand_id
1 'polypeptide(L)'
;MRKNEKPVVVFISHILTSVFPIVLITLSFFYKPEILKLIIYISLFLALAGNIPLILISIRMNAEYKFLAETLLNASNGDLLAAMQRNKNKGAKGILTEFEKFIKYLDDVFSKVGHSAEEVKHLVNTVKATSKEASEVANQIAASAELVSKGAIEQANDAEESTKITSELLTMFEEVAKSAEIMTRKAENTKAVSEFGKANINELLDKSKLTEINMGEINSKINELNKMAENIDRITTAMAQIAGQTNLLALNASIEAARAGEAGKGFGVVAEQIKRLAQQSAVSSEEIKKIVLGIQNQINVTTETILATSDTIRLQTQSVYKTRDAFNEISKAINDLYNQLIEVKTGIGILDKVKQKLYNSIANISSVAEKTVASTQEIATLMFSQTNSSEILVQLSESFDTLIKNLDDALNKFNYTKVEARKRSFAIIPCVDIEFFSETREGAEDAAAKLGVDLIWRAPEKYDSRLQAELIDEVVAMGVSGIGIGPIDGPEVRESLKKAMNMGIKVICFDTDIPDIGRDAFIGTDNYKAGITFGELVAKKLNYKGRVIGTQAKKQTLNQKERMAGFIETIKKYPDIELVEICETDEKDGERRWQAVKAFIQKIRNFDCFICMDASGSYIAGKIREELGITPVCVVFDKTEYSEKPVRDGYTTVLAQRPRLWGELCVRRLNELCNGKTIKEKEDTGIYEINRNNVNIFFK
;
A
#
# COMPACT_ATOMS: atom_id res chain seq x y z
N MET A 1 32.62 29.15 -74.18
CA MET A 1 33.43 29.95 -75.14
C MET A 1 33.63 29.20 -76.46
N ARG A 2 32.89 29.58 -77.51
CA ARG A 2 33.23 29.57 -78.95
C ARG A 2 32.11 30.42 -79.59
N LYS A 3 32.24 31.73 -79.49
CA LYS A 3 31.15 32.69 -79.80
C LYS A 3 31.29 33.35 -81.18
N ASN A 4 32.34 33.07 -81.96
CA ASN A 4 32.64 33.89 -83.14
C ASN A 4 32.65 33.19 -84.51
N GLU A 5 32.44 31.88 -84.61
CA GLU A 5 32.50 31.21 -85.93
C GLU A 5 31.14 31.21 -86.67
N LYS A 6 30.02 31.06 -85.95
CA LYS A 6 28.68 30.99 -86.57
C LYS A 6 28.22 32.28 -87.28
N PRO A 7 28.43 33.51 -86.73
CA PRO A 7 28.02 34.73 -87.42
C PRO A 7 28.86 34.99 -88.66
N VAL A 8 30.15 34.65 -88.64
CA VAL A 8 31.07 34.83 -89.76
C VAL A 8 30.70 33.92 -90.92
N VAL A 9 30.39 32.64 -90.66
CA VAL A 9 29.97 31.71 -91.71
C VAL A 9 28.61 32.11 -92.31
N VAL A 10 27.64 32.51 -91.49
CA VAL A 10 26.33 32.98 -91.98
C VAL A 10 26.45 34.27 -92.79
N PHE A 11 27.30 35.20 -92.35
CA PHE A 11 27.56 36.47 -93.03
C PHE A 11 28.28 36.26 -94.37
N ILE A 12 29.32 35.43 -94.41
CA ILE A 12 30.03 35.06 -95.64
C ILE A 12 29.09 34.35 -96.62
N SER A 13 28.25 33.44 -96.12
CA SER A 13 27.22 32.79 -96.94
C SER A 13 26.23 33.79 -97.52
N HIS A 14 25.74 34.78 -96.75
CA HIS A 14 24.84 35.83 -97.27
C HIS A 14 25.50 36.69 -98.35
N ILE A 15 26.78 37.05 -98.18
CA ILE A 15 27.53 37.79 -99.20
C ILE A 15 27.62 36.97 -100.50
N LEU A 16 27.91 35.66 -100.40
CA LEU A 16 28.00 34.74 -101.53
C LEU A 16 26.65 34.48 -102.23
N THR A 17 25.54 34.43 -101.48
CA THR A 17 24.22 34.07 -102.03
C THR A 17 23.38 35.26 -102.50
N SER A 18 23.63 36.47 -102.00
CA SER A 18 22.79 37.64 -102.30
C SER A 18 23.58 38.79 -102.92
N VAL A 19 24.72 39.17 -102.33
CA VAL A 19 25.48 40.35 -102.78
C VAL A 19 26.22 40.09 -104.09
N PHE A 20 27.02 39.03 -104.16
CA PHE A 20 27.79 38.70 -105.37
C PHE A 20 26.93 38.40 -106.60
N PRO A 21 25.85 37.60 -106.51
CA PRO A 21 24.99 37.33 -107.66
C PRO A 21 24.29 38.59 -108.19
N ILE A 22 23.82 39.49 -107.33
CA ILE A 22 23.17 40.75 -107.75
C ILE A 22 24.17 41.66 -108.45
N VAL A 23 25.39 41.78 -107.91
CA VAL A 23 26.48 42.56 -108.52
C VAL A 23 26.89 41.97 -109.88
N LEU A 24 27.00 40.66 -109.98
CA LEU A 24 27.35 39.97 -111.23
C LEU A 24 26.24 40.11 -112.28
N ILE A 25 24.97 39.99 -111.91
CA ILE A 25 23.82 40.16 -112.80
C ILE A 25 23.69 41.61 -113.27
N THR A 26 23.88 42.61 -112.40
CA THR A 26 23.85 44.03 -112.79
C THR A 26 25.00 44.39 -113.74
N LEU A 27 26.21 43.89 -113.48
CA LEU A 27 27.34 44.03 -114.40
C LEU A 27 27.07 43.37 -115.76
N SER A 28 26.30 42.28 -115.80
CA SER A 28 26.02 41.54 -117.03
C SER A 28 25.20 42.31 -118.08
N PHE A 29 24.41 43.32 -117.67
CA PHE A 29 23.66 44.20 -118.59
C PHE A 29 24.56 45.11 -119.46
N PHE A 30 25.84 45.24 -119.12
CA PHE A 30 26.80 46.09 -119.83
C PHE A 30 27.72 45.31 -120.80
N TYR A 31 27.57 43.99 -120.92
CA TYR A 31 28.44 43.13 -121.74
C TYR A 31 27.69 42.40 -122.87
N LYS A 32 28.45 41.95 -123.89
CA LYS A 32 27.91 41.21 -125.06
C LYS A 32 27.18 39.91 -124.65
N PRO A 33 26.18 39.46 -125.42
CA PRO A 33 25.30 38.33 -125.06
C PRO A 33 26.01 36.98 -124.83
N GLU A 34 27.24 36.81 -125.33
CA GLU A 34 28.05 35.59 -125.11
C GLU A 34 28.61 35.50 -123.68
N ILE A 35 28.98 36.64 -123.07
CA ILE A 35 29.52 36.72 -121.70
C ILE A 35 28.39 36.60 -120.66
N LEU A 36 27.17 37.00 -121.03
CA LEU A 36 25.97 36.91 -120.20
C LEU A 36 25.72 35.47 -119.70
N LYS A 37 25.88 34.47 -120.57
CA LYS A 37 25.70 33.05 -120.19
C LYS A 37 26.72 32.59 -119.14
N LEU A 38 27.98 33.01 -119.25
CA LEU A 38 29.05 32.64 -118.32
C LEU A 38 28.84 33.28 -116.94
N ILE A 39 28.45 34.54 -116.89
CA ILE A 39 28.16 35.27 -115.64
C ILE A 39 26.96 34.64 -114.92
N ILE A 40 25.94 34.20 -115.66
CA ILE A 40 24.80 33.48 -115.11
C ILE A 40 25.25 32.16 -114.45
N TYR A 41 26.12 31.37 -115.10
CA TYR A 41 26.63 30.11 -114.52
C TYR A 41 27.47 30.32 -113.25
N ILE A 42 28.35 31.34 -113.23
CA ILE A 42 29.17 31.67 -112.04
C ILE A 42 28.27 32.14 -110.89
N SER A 43 27.29 32.99 -111.18
CA SER A 43 26.33 33.47 -110.17
C SER A 43 25.52 32.31 -109.59
N LEU A 44 25.11 31.35 -110.41
CA LEU A 44 24.42 30.13 -109.98
C LEU A 44 25.31 29.25 -109.08
N PHE A 45 26.59 29.10 -109.43
CA PHE A 45 27.55 28.33 -108.63
C PHE A 45 27.82 28.97 -107.26
N LEU A 46 28.04 30.29 -107.21
CA LEU A 46 28.25 31.00 -105.93
C LEU A 46 27.02 30.96 -105.04
N ALA A 47 25.82 31.04 -105.63
CA ALA A 47 24.57 30.82 -104.92
C ALA A 47 24.51 29.40 -104.34
N LEU A 48 24.83 28.35 -105.11
CA LEU A 48 24.86 26.97 -104.62
C LEU A 48 25.90 26.75 -103.51
N ALA A 49 27.13 27.24 -103.70
CA ALA A 49 28.23 27.09 -102.76
C ALA A 49 27.97 27.83 -101.43
N GLY A 50 27.35 29.00 -101.46
CA GLY A 50 26.96 29.74 -100.26
C GLY A 50 25.79 29.10 -99.49
N ASN A 51 24.91 28.37 -100.18
CA ASN A 51 23.77 27.67 -99.58
C ASN A 51 24.18 26.35 -98.87
N ILE A 52 25.21 25.64 -99.31
CA ILE A 52 25.64 24.36 -98.69
C ILE A 52 25.99 24.51 -97.18
N PRO A 53 26.82 25.48 -96.75
CA PRO A 53 27.10 25.73 -95.33
C PRO A 53 25.85 26.11 -94.53
N LEU A 54 24.94 26.90 -95.12
CA LEU A 54 23.67 27.28 -94.50
C LEU A 54 22.79 26.04 -94.29
N ILE A 55 22.73 25.14 -95.27
CA ILE A 55 22.01 23.87 -95.19
C ILE A 55 22.63 22.97 -94.12
N LEU A 56 23.95 22.85 -94.03
CA LEU A 56 24.62 22.02 -93.00
C LEU A 56 24.42 22.56 -91.58
N ILE A 57 24.52 23.89 -91.40
CA ILE A 57 24.21 24.55 -90.12
C ILE A 57 22.73 24.35 -89.78
N SER A 58 21.84 24.51 -90.76
CA SER A 58 20.40 24.29 -90.60
C SER A 58 20.12 22.85 -90.20
N ILE A 59 20.66 21.83 -90.88
CA ILE A 59 20.49 20.41 -90.52
C ILE A 59 20.97 20.13 -89.10
N ARG A 60 22.13 20.67 -88.70
CA ARG A 60 22.68 20.48 -87.35
C ARG A 60 21.82 21.18 -86.28
N MET A 61 21.40 22.42 -86.53
CA MET A 61 20.51 23.15 -85.61
C MET A 61 19.13 22.48 -85.54
N ASN A 62 18.60 22.00 -86.66
CA ASN A 62 17.31 21.33 -86.73
C ASN A 62 17.36 19.98 -85.98
N ALA A 63 18.48 19.26 -86.01
CA ALA A 63 18.69 18.08 -85.18
C ALA A 63 18.78 18.41 -83.67
N GLU A 64 19.47 19.49 -83.28
CA GLU A 64 19.52 19.97 -81.89
C GLU A 64 18.14 20.45 -81.40
N TYR A 65 17.37 21.17 -82.23
CA TYR A 65 16.01 21.60 -81.92
C TYR A 65 15.02 20.44 -81.86
N LYS A 66 15.14 19.46 -82.77
CA LYS A 66 14.28 18.27 -82.76
C LYS A 66 14.51 17.44 -81.50
N PHE A 67 15.77 17.26 -81.08
CA PHE A 67 16.07 16.59 -79.81
C PHE A 67 15.56 17.39 -78.61
N LEU A 68 15.77 18.72 -78.60
CA LEU A 68 15.22 19.58 -77.53
C LEU A 68 13.69 19.49 -77.49
N ALA A 69 13.01 19.47 -78.64
CA ALA A 69 11.57 19.32 -78.75
C ALA A 69 11.10 17.93 -78.26
N GLU A 70 11.80 16.86 -78.61
CA GLU A 70 11.53 15.50 -78.10
C GLU A 70 11.73 15.42 -76.58
N THR A 71 12.79 16.03 -76.06
CA THR A 71 13.08 16.09 -74.61
C THR A 71 12.02 16.91 -73.86
N LEU A 72 11.60 18.04 -74.43
CA LEU A 72 10.51 18.87 -73.91
C LEU A 72 9.17 18.12 -73.95
N LEU A 73 8.90 17.37 -75.02
CA LEU A 73 7.68 16.58 -75.17
C LEU A 73 7.63 15.44 -74.14
N ASN A 74 8.75 14.75 -73.92
CA ASN A 74 8.86 13.72 -72.89
C ASN A 74 8.66 14.32 -71.50
N ALA A 75 9.31 15.44 -71.20
CA ALA A 75 9.14 16.15 -69.93
C ALA A 75 7.70 16.69 -69.74
N SER A 76 7.05 17.19 -70.80
CA SER A 76 5.66 17.67 -70.75
C SER A 76 4.66 16.54 -70.57
N ASN A 77 4.99 15.35 -71.08
CA ASN A 77 4.21 14.12 -70.90
C ASN A 77 4.50 13.42 -69.55
N GLY A 78 5.36 14.02 -68.72
CA GLY A 78 5.65 13.54 -67.38
C GLY A 78 6.88 12.64 -67.26
N ASP A 79 7.50 12.19 -68.35
CA ASP A 79 8.64 11.28 -68.29
C ASP A 79 9.99 12.01 -68.15
N LEU A 80 10.32 12.41 -66.91
CA LEU A 80 11.54 13.13 -66.60
C LEU A 80 12.78 12.25 -66.73
N LEU A 81 12.66 10.95 -66.47
CA LEU A 81 13.74 9.97 -66.66
C LEU A 81 14.09 9.81 -68.15
N ALA A 82 13.09 9.70 -69.03
CA ALA A 82 13.31 9.68 -70.48
C ALA A 82 13.87 11.02 -71.00
N ALA A 83 13.47 12.15 -70.40
CA ALA A 83 14.03 13.46 -70.71
C ALA A 83 15.51 13.61 -70.28
N MET A 84 16.05 12.71 -69.45
CA MET A 84 17.46 12.66 -69.06
C MET A 84 18.31 11.66 -69.85
N GLN A 85 17.70 10.76 -70.65
CA GLN A 85 18.46 9.75 -71.40
C GLN A 85 19.23 10.39 -72.57
N ARG A 86 20.56 10.50 -72.39
CA ARG A 86 21.47 11.05 -73.39
C ARG A 86 21.93 9.99 -74.39
N ASN A 87 21.92 10.34 -75.68
CA ASN A 87 22.78 9.65 -76.66
C ASN A 87 24.22 10.16 -76.46
N LYS A 88 25.04 9.43 -75.68
CA LYS A 88 26.43 9.79 -75.28
C LYS A 88 27.36 10.21 -76.43
N ASN A 89 26.99 9.96 -77.69
CA ASN A 89 27.85 10.15 -78.87
C ASN A 89 27.81 11.54 -79.54
N LYS A 90 26.98 12.49 -79.09
CA LYS A 90 26.93 13.84 -79.71
C LYS A 90 27.10 14.91 -78.65
N GLY A 91 28.31 15.47 -78.55
CA GLY A 91 28.65 16.52 -77.59
C GLY A 91 27.75 17.74 -77.70
N ALA A 92 26.74 17.82 -76.84
CA ALA A 92 25.87 18.98 -76.70
C ALA A 92 26.62 20.13 -76.02
N LYS A 93 26.46 21.35 -76.53
CA LYS A 93 26.96 22.60 -75.94
C LYS A 93 25.84 23.64 -75.94
N GLY A 94 25.73 24.45 -74.90
CA GLY A 94 24.76 25.55 -74.82
C GLY A 94 23.46 25.13 -74.12
N ILE A 95 22.33 25.38 -74.77
CA ILE A 95 20.99 25.33 -74.15
C ILE A 95 20.57 23.94 -73.64
N LEU A 96 21.00 22.87 -74.31
CA LEU A 96 20.69 21.50 -73.88
C LEU A 96 21.27 21.15 -72.51
N THR A 97 22.48 21.60 -72.18
CA THR A 97 23.11 21.31 -70.89
C THR A 97 22.42 22.04 -69.74
N GLU A 98 21.96 23.27 -69.97
CA GLU A 98 21.19 24.00 -68.95
C GLU A 98 19.78 23.41 -68.79
N PHE A 99 19.18 22.91 -69.87
CA PHE A 99 17.91 22.19 -69.81
C PHE A 99 18.03 20.84 -69.07
N GLU A 100 19.09 20.06 -69.32
CA GLU A 100 19.38 18.82 -68.57
C GLU A 100 19.53 19.08 -67.07
N LYS A 101 20.22 20.16 -66.67
CA LYS A 101 20.30 20.56 -65.25
C LYS A 101 18.94 20.90 -64.68
N PHE A 102 18.08 21.57 -65.45
CA PHE A 102 16.72 21.90 -65.04
C PHE A 102 15.86 20.65 -64.85
N ILE A 103 15.90 19.70 -65.79
CA ILE A 103 15.19 18.41 -65.66
C ILE A 103 15.70 17.64 -64.44
N LYS A 104 17.02 17.58 -64.22
CA LYS A 104 17.60 16.95 -63.03
C LYS A 104 17.17 17.63 -61.73
N TYR A 105 17.05 18.96 -61.72
CA TYR A 105 16.55 19.70 -60.57
C TYR A 105 15.07 19.38 -60.31
N LEU A 106 14.23 19.29 -61.36
CA LEU A 106 12.85 18.85 -61.22
C LEU A 106 12.75 17.41 -60.69
N ASP A 107 13.58 16.49 -61.21
CA ASP A 107 13.66 15.11 -60.72
C ASP A 107 13.99 15.06 -59.22
N ASP A 108 15.00 15.81 -58.78
CA ASP A 108 15.38 15.90 -57.35
C ASP A 108 14.26 16.51 -56.48
N VAL A 109 13.56 17.53 -56.98
CA VAL A 109 12.41 18.12 -56.30
C VAL A 109 11.28 17.11 -56.17
N PHE A 110 10.85 16.46 -57.26
CA PHE A 110 9.78 15.46 -57.23
C PHE A 110 10.16 14.25 -56.38
N SER A 111 11.42 13.83 -56.43
CA SER A 111 11.96 12.76 -55.59
C SER A 111 11.83 13.10 -54.10
N LYS A 112 12.26 14.29 -53.68
CA LYS A 112 12.13 14.77 -52.30
C LYS A 112 10.69 14.95 -51.85
N VAL A 113 9.82 15.44 -52.74
CA VAL A 113 8.39 15.61 -52.45
C VAL A 113 7.71 14.25 -52.31
N GLY A 114 7.99 13.28 -53.18
CA GLY A 114 7.48 11.91 -53.08
C GLY A 114 7.94 11.21 -51.80
N HIS A 115 9.22 11.33 -51.46
CA HIS A 115 9.76 10.83 -50.21
C HIS A 115 9.08 11.47 -48.98
N SER A 116 8.92 12.81 -48.98
CA SER A 116 8.21 13.51 -47.91
C SER A 116 6.74 13.08 -47.81
N ALA A 117 6.07 12.84 -48.94
CA ALA A 117 4.68 12.37 -48.96
C ALA A 117 4.54 10.98 -48.31
N GLU A 118 5.50 10.08 -48.56
CA GLU A 118 5.54 8.75 -47.94
C GLU A 118 5.80 8.81 -46.42
N GLU A 119 6.71 9.67 -45.97
CA GLU A 119 6.94 9.92 -44.54
C GLU A 119 5.68 10.47 -43.84
N VAL A 120 5.03 11.46 -44.45
CA VAL A 120 3.78 12.03 -43.91
C VAL A 120 2.69 10.97 -43.87
N LYS A 121 2.62 10.07 -44.87
CA LYS A 121 1.65 8.96 -44.89
C LYS A 121 1.83 8.03 -43.69
N HIS A 122 3.07 7.66 -43.39
CA HIS A 122 3.39 6.87 -42.21
C HIS A 122 3.01 7.59 -40.91
N LEU A 123 3.30 8.89 -40.81
CA LEU A 123 2.94 9.68 -39.64
C LEU A 123 1.42 9.76 -39.44
N VAL A 124 0.66 9.95 -40.52
CA VAL A 124 -0.81 9.97 -40.49
C VAL A 124 -1.39 8.65 -40.00
N ASN A 125 -0.88 7.52 -40.48
CA ASN A 125 -1.30 6.20 -40.00
C ASN A 125 -0.98 6.01 -38.51
N THR A 126 0.19 6.49 -38.08
CA THR A 126 0.61 6.45 -36.67
C THR A 126 -0.32 7.29 -35.79
N VAL A 127 -0.62 8.53 -36.20
CA VAL A 127 -1.55 9.41 -35.48
C VAL A 127 -2.94 8.78 -35.43
N LYS A 128 -3.43 8.19 -36.52
CA LYS A 128 -4.72 7.49 -36.55
C LYS A 128 -4.77 6.32 -35.59
N ALA A 129 -3.75 5.46 -35.58
CA ALA A 129 -3.69 4.29 -34.71
C ALA A 129 -3.60 4.68 -33.23
N THR A 130 -2.67 5.57 -32.90
CA THR A 130 -2.45 6.05 -31.51
C THR A 130 -3.64 6.85 -30.98
N SER A 131 -4.35 7.61 -31.82
CA SER A 131 -5.57 8.31 -31.41
C SER A 131 -6.71 7.33 -31.11
N LYS A 132 -6.86 6.26 -31.89
CA LYS A 132 -7.85 5.21 -31.59
C LYS A 132 -7.56 4.52 -30.27
N GLU A 133 -6.30 4.15 -30.03
CA GLU A 133 -5.87 3.56 -28.77
C GLU A 133 -6.07 4.53 -27.59
N ALA A 134 -5.73 5.81 -27.75
CA ALA A 134 -5.98 6.83 -26.74
C ALA A 134 -7.47 6.97 -26.40
N SER A 135 -8.36 6.85 -27.38
CA SER A 135 -9.80 6.82 -27.17
C SER A 135 -10.25 5.57 -26.41
N GLU A 136 -9.71 4.40 -26.72
CA GLU A 136 -10.02 3.16 -26.02
C GLU A 136 -9.56 3.20 -24.56
N VAL A 137 -8.33 3.67 -24.32
CA VAL A 137 -7.79 3.87 -22.96
C VAL A 137 -8.62 4.89 -22.19
N ALA A 138 -9.03 6.00 -22.82
CA ALA A 138 -9.90 6.99 -22.18
C ALA A 138 -11.24 6.37 -21.74
N ASN A 139 -11.84 5.52 -22.57
CA ASN A 139 -13.06 4.80 -22.20
C ASN A 139 -12.85 3.82 -21.04
N GLN A 140 -11.72 3.09 -21.01
CA GLN A 140 -11.38 2.20 -19.90
C GLN A 140 -11.15 2.96 -18.59
N ILE A 141 -10.50 4.13 -18.64
CA ILE A 141 -10.31 5.00 -17.48
C ILE A 141 -11.66 5.55 -17.02
N ALA A 142 -12.55 5.96 -17.92
CA ALA A 142 -13.89 6.42 -17.57
C ALA A 142 -14.71 5.33 -16.85
N ALA A 143 -14.71 4.11 -17.37
CA ALA A 143 -15.37 2.97 -16.73
C ALA A 143 -14.77 2.66 -15.34
N SER A 144 -13.44 2.76 -15.21
CA SER A 144 -12.77 2.57 -13.92
C SER A 144 -13.13 3.68 -12.92
N ALA A 145 -13.22 4.93 -13.38
CA ALA A 145 -13.65 6.06 -12.56
C ALA A 145 -15.10 5.89 -12.08
N GLU A 146 -15.98 5.33 -12.91
CA GLU A 146 -17.36 5.00 -12.52
C GLU A 146 -17.42 3.94 -11.42
N LEU A 147 -16.61 2.87 -11.53
CA LEU A 147 -16.52 1.86 -10.48
C LEU A 147 -15.99 2.44 -9.15
N VAL A 148 -14.99 3.33 -9.21
CA VAL A 148 -14.47 4.03 -8.02
C VAL A 148 -15.53 4.96 -7.44
N SER A 149 -16.26 5.70 -8.28
CA SER A 149 -17.38 6.55 -7.85
C SER A 149 -18.46 5.74 -7.13
N LYS A 150 -18.82 4.56 -7.66
CA LYS A 150 -19.80 3.68 -7.04
C LYS A 150 -19.33 3.19 -5.67
N GLY A 151 -18.09 2.72 -5.56
CA GLY A 151 -17.51 2.29 -4.29
C GLY A 151 -17.44 3.42 -3.27
N ALA A 152 -17.16 4.66 -3.70
CA ALA A 152 -17.18 5.84 -2.83
C ALA A 152 -18.61 6.19 -2.36
N ILE A 153 -19.64 6.05 -3.20
CA ILE A 153 -21.04 6.23 -2.80
C ILE A 153 -21.43 5.19 -1.74
N GLU A 154 -21.09 3.93 -1.96
CA GLU A 154 -21.32 2.85 -0.99
C GLU A 154 -20.63 3.18 0.36
N GLN A 155 -19.37 3.65 0.31
CA GLN A 155 -18.64 4.07 1.50
C GLN A 155 -19.28 5.27 2.23
N ALA A 156 -19.89 6.21 1.52
CA ALA A 156 -20.61 7.32 2.13
C ALA A 156 -21.89 6.85 2.86
N ASN A 157 -22.63 5.91 2.25
CA ASN A 157 -23.81 5.30 2.87
C ASN A 157 -23.44 4.50 4.13
N ASP A 158 -22.37 3.71 4.07
CA ASP A 158 -21.85 2.95 5.22
C ASP A 158 -21.43 3.89 6.37
N ALA A 159 -20.89 5.06 6.04
CA ALA A 159 -20.55 6.09 7.03
C ALA A 159 -21.81 6.69 7.68
N GLU A 160 -22.88 6.94 6.92
CA GLU A 160 -24.15 7.42 7.45
C GLU A 160 -24.78 6.37 8.39
N GLU A 161 -24.82 5.10 7.98
CA GLU A 161 -25.31 4.00 8.81
C GLU A 161 -24.47 3.85 10.09
N SER A 162 -23.15 3.94 9.99
CA SER A 162 -22.25 3.92 11.15
C SER A 162 -22.53 5.08 12.11
N THR A 163 -22.88 6.26 11.59
CA THR A 163 -23.27 7.42 12.42
C THR A 163 -24.54 7.12 13.21
N LYS A 164 -25.54 6.51 12.57
CA LYS A 164 -26.79 6.11 13.22
C LYS A 164 -26.55 5.10 14.34
N ILE A 165 -25.81 4.03 14.06
CA ILE A 165 -25.45 2.99 15.05
C ILE A 165 -24.70 3.62 16.23
N THR A 166 -23.80 4.57 15.97
CA THR A 166 -23.06 5.29 17.01
C THR A 166 -23.97 6.15 17.89
N SER A 167 -24.99 6.77 17.29
CA SER A 167 -25.99 7.55 18.03
C SER A 167 -26.87 6.67 18.91
N GLU A 168 -27.28 5.49 18.44
CA GLU A 168 -28.05 4.53 19.25
C GLU A 168 -27.24 4.02 20.44
N LEU A 169 -25.96 3.75 20.21
CA LEU A 169 -25.02 3.33 21.25
C LEU A 169 -24.80 4.41 22.33
N LEU A 170 -24.89 5.70 21.98
CA LEU A 170 -24.88 6.79 22.97
C LEU A 170 -26.07 6.67 23.93
N THR A 171 -27.29 6.53 23.40
CA THR A 171 -28.50 6.42 24.19
C THR A 171 -28.39 5.25 25.17
N MET A 172 -27.86 4.12 24.72
CA MET A 172 -27.61 2.96 25.59
C MET A 172 -26.63 3.28 26.72
N PHE A 173 -25.56 4.04 26.47
CA PHE A 173 -24.63 4.43 27.53
C PHE A 173 -25.22 5.42 28.54
N GLU A 174 -26.09 6.33 28.09
CA GLU A 174 -26.82 7.23 29.00
C GLU A 174 -27.76 6.44 29.92
N GLU A 175 -28.43 5.41 29.40
CA GLU A 175 -29.26 4.51 30.21
C GLU A 175 -28.44 3.74 31.25
N VAL A 176 -27.27 3.21 30.86
CA VAL A 176 -26.36 2.53 31.77
C VAL A 176 -25.84 3.50 32.85
N ALA A 177 -25.53 4.74 32.49
CA ALA A 177 -25.08 5.78 33.43
C ALA A 177 -26.15 6.08 34.48
N LYS A 178 -27.40 6.27 34.04
CA LYS A 178 -28.55 6.49 34.91
C LYS A 178 -28.80 5.30 35.82
N SER A 179 -28.68 4.08 35.31
CA SER A 179 -28.80 2.86 36.11
C SER A 179 -27.71 2.77 37.19
N ALA A 180 -26.46 3.10 36.84
CA ALA A 180 -25.35 3.15 37.78
C ALA A 180 -25.56 4.19 38.89
N GLU A 181 -26.13 5.35 38.56
CA GLU A 181 -26.47 6.38 39.56
C GLU A 181 -27.56 5.89 40.53
N ILE A 182 -28.62 5.26 40.01
CA ILE A 182 -29.68 4.66 40.83
C ILE A 182 -29.11 3.58 41.75
N MET A 183 -28.23 2.71 41.24
CA MET A 183 -27.57 1.68 42.04
C MET A 183 -26.68 2.27 43.12
N THR A 184 -25.96 3.37 42.83
CA THR A 184 -25.11 4.07 43.81
C THR A 184 -25.96 4.56 44.98
N ARG A 185 -27.09 5.22 44.69
CA ARG A 185 -28.02 5.71 45.72
C ARG A 185 -28.63 4.58 46.56
N LYS A 186 -28.95 3.45 45.93
CA LYS A 186 -29.43 2.25 46.65
C LYS A 186 -28.33 1.63 47.53
N ALA A 187 -27.09 1.59 47.06
CA ALA A 187 -25.96 1.10 47.84
C ALA A 187 -25.70 2.00 49.06
N GLU A 188 -25.76 3.33 48.90
CA GLU A 188 -25.64 4.30 50.00
C GLU A 188 -26.74 4.12 51.06
N ASN A 189 -28.00 3.97 50.63
CA ASN A 189 -29.10 3.69 51.56
C ASN A 189 -28.91 2.36 52.29
N THR A 190 -28.51 1.31 51.57
CA THR A 190 -28.25 -0.01 52.16
C THR A 190 -27.10 0.06 53.16
N LYS A 191 -26.05 0.86 52.88
CA LYS A 191 -24.94 1.11 53.80
C LYS A 191 -25.43 1.73 55.11
N ALA A 192 -26.24 2.78 55.02
CA ALA A 192 -26.81 3.45 56.20
C ALA A 192 -27.66 2.49 57.06
N VAL A 193 -28.51 1.67 56.42
CA VAL A 193 -29.32 0.66 57.13
C VAL A 193 -28.43 -0.42 57.77
N SER A 194 -27.37 -0.86 57.09
CA SER A 194 -26.42 -1.84 57.63
C SER A 194 -25.64 -1.29 58.83
N GLU A 195 -25.22 -0.02 58.79
CA GLU A 195 -24.53 0.65 59.88
C GLU A 195 -25.45 0.81 61.10
N PHE A 196 -26.73 1.19 60.87
CA PHE A 196 -27.74 1.25 61.91
C PHE A 196 -28.00 -0.14 62.54
N GLY A 197 -28.14 -1.18 61.71
CA GLY A 197 -28.29 -2.56 62.19
C GLY A 197 -27.11 -3.02 63.04
N LYS A 198 -25.88 -2.70 62.62
CA LYS A 198 -24.65 -2.99 63.38
C LYS A 198 -24.62 -2.28 64.73
N ALA A 199 -25.06 -1.02 64.79
CA ALA A 199 -25.16 -0.26 66.04
C ALA A 199 -26.13 -0.92 67.03
N ASN A 200 -27.34 -1.28 66.58
CA ASN A 200 -28.34 -1.95 67.42
C ASN A 200 -27.88 -3.32 67.94
N ILE A 201 -27.15 -4.09 67.11
CA ILE A 201 -26.60 -5.38 67.53
C ILE A 201 -25.49 -5.21 68.57
N ASN A 202 -24.65 -4.19 68.45
CA ASN A 202 -23.65 -3.89 69.48
C ASN A 202 -24.30 -3.50 70.81
N GLU A 203 -25.36 -2.68 70.78
CA GLU A 203 -26.14 -2.37 71.99
C GLU A 203 -26.75 -3.65 72.60
N LEU A 204 -27.31 -4.54 71.78
CA LEU A 204 -27.86 -5.82 72.24
C LEU A 204 -26.79 -6.72 72.87
N LEU A 205 -25.56 -6.74 72.33
CA LEU A 205 -24.44 -7.47 72.94
C LEU A 205 -24.11 -6.92 74.33
N ASP A 206 -24.09 -5.61 74.50
CA ASP A 206 -23.81 -4.99 75.81
C ASP A 206 -24.92 -5.30 76.83
N LYS A 207 -26.19 -5.27 76.41
CA LYS A 207 -27.33 -5.69 77.25
C LYS A 207 -27.30 -7.18 77.58
N SER A 208 -26.87 -8.03 76.65
CA SER A 208 -26.75 -9.48 76.87
C SER A 208 -25.66 -9.79 77.90
N LYS A 209 -24.50 -9.12 77.82
CA LYS A 209 -23.43 -9.21 78.83
C LYS A 209 -23.89 -8.74 80.20
N LEU A 210 -24.62 -7.63 80.26
CA LEU A 210 -25.17 -7.15 81.53
C LEU A 210 -26.14 -8.17 82.13
N THR A 211 -26.96 -8.83 81.31
CA THR A 211 -27.88 -9.88 81.75
C THR A 211 -27.12 -11.09 82.28
N GLU A 212 -26.03 -11.50 81.63
CA GLU A 212 -25.12 -12.56 82.11
C GLU A 212 -24.51 -12.22 83.48
N ILE A 213 -24.04 -10.98 83.67
CA ILE A 213 -23.52 -10.50 84.96
C ILE A 213 -24.61 -10.57 86.05
N ASN A 214 -25.80 -10.03 85.76
CA ASN A 214 -26.93 -10.05 86.71
C ASN A 214 -27.33 -11.49 87.09
N MET A 215 -27.26 -12.43 86.14
CA MET A 215 -27.55 -13.84 86.40
C MET A 215 -26.51 -14.47 87.35
N GLY A 216 -25.23 -14.10 87.18
CA GLY A 216 -24.16 -14.47 88.10
C GLY A 216 -24.37 -13.92 89.52
N GLU A 217 -24.81 -12.67 89.65
CA GLU A 217 -25.14 -12.07 90.94
C GLU A 217 -26.34 -12.78 91.62
N ILE A 218 -27.40 -13.08 90.87
CA ILE A 218 -28.56 -13.83 91.37
C ILE A 218 -28.11 -15.21 91.87
N ASN A 219 -27.27 -15.92 91.11
CA ASN A 219 -26.72 -17.21 91.52
C ASN A 219 -25.93 -17.10 92.83
N SER A 220 -25.12 -16.04 92.99
CA SER A 220 -24.41 -15.77 94.25
C SER A 220 -25.38 -15.53 95.42
N LYS A 221 -26.46 -14.77 95.22
CA LYS A 221 -27.46 -14.49 96.26
C LYS A 221 -28.26 -15.73 96.66
N ILE A 222 -28.59 -16.60 95.71
CA ILE A 222 -29.23 -17.89 96.01
C ILE A 222 -28.30 -18.80 96.84
N ASN A 223 -27.00 -18.81 96.53
CA ASN A 223 -26.02 -19.53 97.35
C ASN A 223 -25.90 -18.96 98.78
N GLU A 224 -25.99 -17.64 98.96
CA GLU A 224 -26.07 -17.02 100.29
C GLU A 224 -27.33 -17.46 101.04
N LEU A 225 -28.50 -17.47 100.37
CA LEU A 225 -29.76 -17.96 100.95
C LEU A 225 -29.70 -19.45 101.32
N ASN A 226 -29.04 -20.28 100.52
CA ASN A 226 -28.85 -21.69 100.84
C ASN A 226 -28.06 -21.87 102.16
N LYS A 227 -26.97 -21.11 102.32
CA LYS A 227 -26.18 -21.10 103.56
C LYS A 227 -27.00 -20.61 104.76
N MET A 228 -27.86 -19.60 104.57
CA MET A 228 -28.75 -19.14 105.62
C MET A 228 -29.76 -20.22 106.02
N ALA A 229 -30.37 -20.92 105.05
CA ALA A 229 -31.30 -22.00 105.31
C ALA A 229 -30.63 -23.18 106.04
N GLU A 230 -29.42 -23.58 105.63
CA GLU A 230 -28.61 -24.60 106.34
C GLU A 230 -28.30 -24.20 107.79
N ASN A 231 -27.98 -22.92 108.03
CA ASN A 231 -27.75 -22.43 109.38
C ASN A 231 -29.04 -22.46 110.24
N ILE A 232 -30.20 -22.11 109.67
CA ILE A 232 -31.48 -22.21 110.38
C ILE A 232 -31.82 -23.66 110.69
N ASP A 233 -31.59 -24.60 109.76
CA ASP A 233 -31.80 -26.04 110.00
C ASP A 233 -30.95 -26.54 111.18
N ARG A 234 -29.66 -26.14 111.25
CA ARG A 234 -28.77 -26.46 112.36
C ARG A 234 -29.27 -25.89 113.69
N ILE A 235 -29.70 -24.63 113.72
CA ILE A 235 -30.25 -23.98 114.93
C ILE A 235 -31.54 -24.70 115.37
N THR A 236 -32.43 -24.98 114.44
CA THR A 236 -33.73 -25.63 114.70
C THR A 236 -33.54 -27.05 115.23
N THR A 237 -32.58 -27.80 114.67
CA THR A 237 -32.20 -29.13 115.17
C THR A 237 -31.65 -29.06 116.60
N ALA A 238 -30.79 -28.07 116.90
CA ALA A 238 -30.31 -27.87 118.26
C ALA A 238 -31.44 -27.48 119.24
N MET A 239 -32.38 -26.63 118.81
CA MET A 239 -33.57 -26.29 119.61
C MET A 239 -34.45 -27.50 119.90
N ALA A 240 -34.68 -28.37 118.91
CA ALA A 240 -35.42 -29.62 119.10
C ALA A 240 -34.72 -30.55 120.11
N GLN A 241 -33.38 -30.63 120.06
CA GLN A 241 -32.59 -31.38 121.04
C GLN A 241 -32.69 -30.80 122.45
N ILE A 242 -32.57 -29.48 122.61
CA ILE A 242 -32.72 -28.78 123.90
C ILE A 242 -34.14 -28.97 124.45
N ALA A 243 -35.17 -28.85 123.60
CA ALA A 243 -36.56 -29.09 123.97
C ALA A 243 -36.77 -30.55 124.43
N GLY A 244 -36.16 -31.53 123.74
CA GLY A 244 -36.16 -32.93 124.16
C GLY A 244 -35.49 -33.15 125.52
N GLN A 245 -34.32 -32.56 125.75
CA GLN A 245 -33.62 -32.60 127.04
C GLN A 245 -34.43 -31.91 128.16
N THR A 246 -35.05 -30.77 127.87
CA THR A 246 -35.87 -30.01 128.83
C THR A 246 -37.14 -30.78 129.18
N ASN A 247 -37.75 -31.48 128.22
CA ASN A 247 -38.88 -32.37 128.45
C ASN A 247 -38.49 -33.55 129.36
N LEU A 248 -37.30 -34.14 129.17
CA LEU A 248 -36.77 -35.19 130.05
C LEU A 248 -36.46 -34.68 131.46
N LEU A 249 -35.83 -33.50 131.58
CA LEU A 249 -35.56 -32.85 132.87
C LEU A 249 -36.87 -32.52 133.61
N ALA A 250 -37.85 -31.98 132.91
CA ALA A 250 -39.16 -31.66 133.47
C ALA A 250 -39.96 -32.92 133.85
N LEU A 251 -39.84 -34.00 133.07
CA LEU A 251 -40.41 -35.31 133.42
C LEU A 251 -39.79 -35.86 134.71
N ASN A 252 -38.46 -35.82 134.83
CA ASN A 252 -37.75 -36.23 136.05
C ASN A 252 -38.18 -35.39 137.26
N ALA A 253 -38.31 -34.06 137.08
CA ALA A 253 -38.79 -33.17 138.14
C ALA A 253 -40.26 -33.42 138.52
N SER A 254 -41.12 -33.74 137.55
CA SER A 254 -42.53 -34.09 137.78
C SER A 254 -42.68 -35.42 138.54
N ILE A 255 -41.83 -36.42 138.21
CA ILE A 255 -41.73 -37.69 138.94
C ILE A 255 -41.28 -37.46 140.39
N GLU A 256 -40.22 -36.66 140.61
CA GLU A 256 -39.70 -36.42 141.95
C GLU A 256 -40.66 -35.57 142.80
N ALA A 257 -41.40 -34.64 142.18
CA ALA A 257 -42.47 -33.90 142.83
C ALA A 257 -43.67 -34.79 143.23
N ALA A 258 -44.02 -35.80 142.42
CA ALA A 258 -45.03 -36.80 142.79
C ALA A 258 -44.54 -37.70 143.95
N ARG A 259 -43.23 -37.96 144.02
CA ARG A 259 -42.56 -38.74 145.07
C ARG A 259 -42.56 -38.04 146.43
N ALA A 260 -42.46 -36.72 146.44
CA ALA A 260 -42.46 -35.88 147.65
C ALA A 260 -43.86 -35.68 148.29
N GLY A 261 -44.91 -36.30 147.76
CA GLY A 261 -46.27 -36.27 148.34
C GLY A 261 -46.86 -34.87 148.43
N GLU A 262 -47.50 -34.52 149.56
CA GLU A 262 -48.16 -33.21 149.73
C GLU A 262 -47.20 -32.01 149.63
N ALA A 263 -45.93 -32.16 150.03
CA ALA A 263 -44.93 -31.09 149.95
C ALA A 263 -44.50 -30.77 148.50
N GLY A 264 -44.67 -31.72 147.57
CA GLY A 264 -44.25 -31.61 146.16
C GLY A 264 -45.32 -31.06 145.20
N LYS A 265 -46.58 -30.90 145.63
CA LYS A 265 -47.72 -30.49 144.77
C LYS A 265 -47.43 -29.21 143.97
N GLY A 266 -46.85 -28.18 144.58
CA GLY A 266 -46.50 -26.92 143.90
C GLY A 266 -45.41 -27.08 142.83
N PHE A 267 -44.37 -27.87 143.12
CA PHE A 267 -43.30 -28.17 142.17
C PHE A 267 -43.75 -29.06 141.01
N GLY A 268 -44.67 -29.99 141.27
CA GLY A 268 -45.24 -30.86 140.23
C GLY A 268 -46.03 -30.08 139.19
N VAL A 269 -46.78 -29.05 139.61
CA VAL A 269 -47.49 -28.15 138.67
C VAL A 269 -46.49 -27.40 137.78
N VAL A 270 -45.39 -26.86 138.35
CA VAL A 270 -44.36 -26.16 137.56
C VAL A 270 -43.63 -27.10 136.61
N ALA A 271 -43.28 -28.31 137.05
CA ALA A 271 -42.62 -29.30 136.22
C ALA A 271 -43.50 -29.77 135.05
N GLU A 272 -44.81 -29.96 135.26
CA GLU A 272 -45.73 -30.30 134.17
C GLU A 272 -45.91 -29.13 133.18
N GLN A 273 -45.87 -27.87 133.65
CA GLN A 273 -45.86 -26.70 132.76
C GLN A 273 -44.57 -26.60 131.94
N ILE A 274 -43.39 -26.84 132.52
CA ILE A 274 -42.11 -26.86 131.79
C ILE A 274 -42.10 -28.00 130.76
N LYS A 275 -42.58 -29.18 131.13
CA LYS A 275 -42.72 -30.32 130.23
C LYS A 275 -43.62 -29.98 129.04
N ARG A 276 -44.78 -29.36 129.29
CA ARG A 276 -45.69 -28.92 128.24
C ARG A 276 -45.07 -27.87 127.32
N LEU A 277 -44.34 -26.88 127.87
CA LEU A 277 -43.60 -25.87 127.11
C LEU A 277 -42.47 -26.50 126.27
N ALA A 278 -41.79 -27.51 126.82
CA ALA A 278 -40.73 -28.23 126.11
C ALA A 278 -41.29 -29.10 124.97
N GLN A 279 -42.40 -29.81 125.19
CA GLN A 279 -43.12 -30.52 124.13
C GLN A 279 -43.61 -29.57 123.04
N GLN A 280 -44.19 -28.43 123.42
CA GLN A 280 -44.61 -27.41 122.47
C GLN A 280 -43.43 -26.82 121.69
N SER A 281 -42.29 -26.58 122.34
CA SER A 281 -41.06 -26.10 121.68
C SER A 281 -40.49 -27.14 120.70
N ALA A 282 -40.56 -28.43 121.03
CA ALA A 282 -40.16 -29.51 120.12
C ALA A 282 -41.08 -29.59 118.89
N VAL A 283 -42.40 -29.46 119.08
CA VAL A 283 -43.37 -29.41 117.98
C VAL A 283 -43.13 -28.19 117.09
N SER A 284 -42.95 -27.00 117.67
CA SER A 284 -42.64 -25.78 116.91
C SER A 284 -41.30 -25.88 116.18
N SER A 285 -40.28 -26.51 116.77
CA SER A 285 -39.00 -26.75 116.09
C SER A 285 -39.16 -27.69 114.89
N GLU A 286 -39.98 -28.74 115.02
CA GLU A 286 -40.27 -29.65 113.90
C GLU A 286 -41.06 -28.94 112.78
N GLU A 287 -41.98 -28.04 113.12
CA GLU A 287 -42.67 -27.20 112.15
C GLU A 287 -41.72 -26.25 111.41
N ILE A 288 -40.80 -25.58 112.14
CA ILE A 288 -39.76 -24.74 111.53
C ILE A 288 -38.88 -25.57 110.60
N LYS A 289 -38.49 -26.79 111.01
CA LYS A 289 -37.69 -27.70 110.18
C LYS A 289 -38.38 -28.03 108.86
N LYS A 290 -39.68 -28.32 108.89
CA LYS A 290 -40.48 -28.55 107.67
C LYS A 290 -40.47 -27.33 106.74
N ILE A 291 -40.60 -26.12 107.30
CA ILE A 291 -40.53 -24.86 106.53
C ILE A 291 -39.14 -24.71 105.90
N VAL A 292 -38.06 -24.94 106.65
CA VAL A 292 -36.69 -24.85 106.16
C VAL A 292 -36.40 -25.85 105.04
N LEU A 293 -36.87 -27.10 105.17
CA LEU A 293 -36.79 -28.10 104.11
C LEU A 293 -37.55 -27.65 102.84
N GLY A 294 -38.71 -27.03 103.00
CA GLY A 294 -39.46 -26.42 101.91
C GLY A 294 -38.67 -25.29 101.22
N ILE A 295 -38.02 -24.42 102.00
CA ILE A 295 -37.15 -23.35 101.48
C ILE A 295 -35.94 -23.93 100.72
N GLN A 296 -35.27 -24.94 101.27
CA GLN A 296 -34.13 -25.61 100.61
C GLN A 296 -34.54 -26.25 99.28
N ASN A 297 -35.70 -26.92 99.24
CA ASN A 297 -36.21 -27.47 97.98
C ASN A 297 -36.48 -26.37 96.95
N GLN A 298 -37.07 -25.24 97.37
CA GLN A 298 -37.31 -24.10 96.49
C GLN A 298 -36.00 -23.47 95.99
N ILE A 299 -34.97 -23.40 96.83
CA ILE A 299 -33.62 -22.94 96.46
C ILE A 299 -33.00 -23.84 95.39
N ASN A 300 -33.11 -25.17 95.54
CA ASN A 300 -32.59 -26.13 94.55
C ASN A 300 -33.28 -25.95 93.18
N VAL A 301 -34.62 -25.91 93.16
CA VAL A 301 -35.38 -25.67 91.93
C VAL A 301 -35.02 -24.33 91.28
N THR A 302 -34.83 -23.29 92.12
CA THR A 302 -34.43 -21.96 91.63
C THR A 302 -33.02 -22.00 91.05
N THR A 303 -32.09 -22.73 91.66
CA THR A 303 -30.72 -22.92 91.17
C THR A 303 -30.70 -23.63 89.81
N GLU A 304 -31.46 -24.70 89.64
CA GLU A 304 -31.60 -25.38 88.35
C GLU A 304 -32.13 -24.44 87.26
N THR A 305 -33.14 -23.64 87.59
CA THR A 305 -33.71 -22.64 86.68
C THR A 305 -32.69 -21.56 86.31
N ILE A 306 -31.86 -21.13 87.25
CA ILE A 306 -30.79 -20.16 87.02
C ILE A 306 -29.74 -20.73 86.06
N LEU A 307 -29.30 -21.98 86.26
CA LEU A 307 -28.33 -22.64 85.39
C LEU A 307 -28.86 -22.78 83.95
N ALA A 308 -30.10 -23.26 83.79
CA ALA A 308 -30.74 -23.37 82.48
C ALA A 308 -30.90 -22.00 81.78
N THR A 309 -31.23 -20.95 82.55
CA THR A 309 -31.33 -19.59 82.03
C THR A 309 -29.97 -19.03 81.63
N SER A 310 -28.92 -19.30 82.40
CA SER A 310 -27.54 -18.90 82.09
C SER A 310 -27.05 -19.55 80.79
N ASP A 311 -27.34 -20.84 80.58
CA ASP A 311 -27.03 -21.51 79.32
C ASP A 311 -27.79 -20.91 78.13
N THR A 312 -29.05 -20.54 78.34
CA THR A 312 -29.88 -19.87 77.32
C THR A 312 -29.29 -18.51 76.94
N ILE A 313 -28.87 -17.69 77.92
CA ILE A 313 -28.21 -16.39 77.70
C ILE A 313 -26.89 -16.57 76.93
N ARG A 314 -26.12 -17.61 77.23
CA ARG A 314 -24.87 -17.93 76.52
C ARG A 314 -25.14 -18.25 75.04
N LEU A 315 -26.13 -19.11 74.76
CA LEU A 315 -26.53 -19.45 73.38
C LEU A 315 -27.12 -18.25 72.64
N GLN A 316 -27.89 -17.40 73.32
CA GLN A 316 -28.39 -16.14 72.78
C GLN A 316 -27.23 -15.22 72.39
N THR A 317 -26.25 -15.03 73.27
CA THR A 317 -25.07 -14.19 73.03
C THR A 317 -24.28 -14.68 71.81
N GLN A 318 -24.09 -16.00 71.67
CA GLN A 318 -23.48 -16.59 70.48
C GLN A 318 -24.26 -16.28 69.20
N SER A 319 -25.59 -16.30 69.26
CA SER A 319 -26.45 -15.97 68.13
C SER A 319 -26.34 -14.50 67.74
N VAL A 320 -26.28 -13.60 68.73
CA VAL A 320 -26.07 -12.16 68.49
C VAL A 320 -24.70 -11.89 67.86
N TYR A 321 -23.64 -12.61 68.27
CA TYR A 321 -22.33 -12.52 67.60
C TYR A 321 -22.40 -12.92 66.12
N LYS A 322 -23.10 -14.02 65.78
CA LYS A 322 -23.29 -14.42 64.38
C LYS A 322 -24.04 -13.35 63.58
N THR A 323 -25.05 -12.72 64.18
CA THR A 323 -25.78 -11.61 63.53
C THR A 323 -24.88 -10.39 63.31
N ARG A 324 -24.03 -10.04 64.28
CA ARG A 324 -23.03 -8.97 64.13
C ARG A 324 -22.10 -9.24 62.95
N ASP A 325 -21.60 -10.47 62.84
CA ASP A 325 -20.67 -10.85 61.79
C ASP A 325 -21.37 -10.82 60.41
N ALA A 326 -22.63 -11.22 60.32
CA ALA A 326 -23.43 -11.07 59.10
C ALA A 326 -23.57 -9.59 58.67
N PHE A 327 -23.81 -8.66 59.60
CA PHE A 327 -23.84 -7.22 59.29
C PHE A 327 -22.47 -6.68 58.86
N ASN A 328 -21.37 -7.21 59.39
CA ASN A 328 -20.02 -6.84 58.93
C ASN A 328 -19.79 -7.28 57.49
N GLU A 329 -20.17 -8.50 57.13
CA GLU A 329 -20.06 -9.00 55.75
C GLU A 329 -20.96 -8.22 54.78
N ILE A 330 -22.19 -7.87 55.19
CA ILE A 330 -23.08 -6.99 54.40
C ILE A 330 -22.41 -5.63 54.15
N SER A 331 -21.84 -5.00 55.19
CA SER A 331 -21.16 -3.71 55.06
C SER A 331 -19.96 -3.78 54.11
N LYS A 332 -19.18 -4.87 54.16
CA LYS A 332 -18.07 -5.12 53.23
C LYS A 332 -18.57 -5.26 51.80
N ALA A 333 -19.57 -6.12 51.56
CA ALA A 333 -20.14 -6.33 50.22
C ALA A 333 -20.71 -5.03 49.62
N ILE A 334 -21.29 -4.15 50.43
CA ILE A 334 -21.79 -2.85 49.97
C ILE A 334 -20.65 -1.90 49.56
N ASN A 335 -19.54 -1.89 50.32
CA ASN A 335 -18.37 -1.09 49.93
C ASN A 335 -17.73 -1.61 48.64
N ASP A 336 -17.65 -2.93 48.46
CA ASP A 336 -17.15 -3.53 47.21
C ASP A 336 -18.06 -3.16 46.02
N LEU A 337 -19.39 -3.23 46.20
CA LEU A 337 -20.36 -2.78 45.21
C LEU A 337 -20.17 -1.30 44.85
N TYR A 338 -19.94 -0.43 45.85
CA TYR A 338 -19.70 0.99 45.62
C TYR A 338 -18.45 1.23 44.76
N ASN A 339 -17.36 0.52 45.03
CA ASN A 339 -16.13 0.61 44.22
C ASN A 339 -16.36 0.16 42.78
N GLN A 340 -17.09 -0.95 42.57
CA GLN A 340 -17.45 -1.42 41.22
C GLN A 340 -18.31 -0.40 40.47
N LEU A 341 -19.23 0.29 41.15
CA LEU A 341 -20.04 1.35 40.54
C LEU A 341 -19.21 2.57 40.11
N ILE A 342 -18.13 2.89 40.84
CA ILE A 342 -17.16 3.93 40.44
C ILE A 342 -16.43 3.52 39.15
N GLU A 343 -16.01 2.26 39.05
CA GLU A 343 -15.36 1.74 37.83
C GLU A 343 -16.30 1.81 36.63
N VAL A 344 -17.57 1.41 36.79
CA VAL A 344 -18.60 1.53 35.75
C VAL A 344 -18.77 2.99 35.31
N LYS A 345 -18.91 3.93 36.25
CA LYS A 345 -19.02 5.35 35.96
C LYS A 345 -17.80 5.88 35.20
N THR A 346 -16.60 5.44 35.57
CA THR A 346 -15.36 5.80 34.89
C THR A 346 -15.30 5.24 33.47
N GLY A 347 -15.70 3.98 33.29
CA GLY A 347 -15.80 3.31 31.99
C GLY A 347 -16.74 4.05 31.02
N ILE A 348 -17.89 4.51 31.51
CA ILE A 348 -18.82 5.32 30.71
C ILE A 348 -18.19 6.65 30.27
N GLY A 349 -17.43 7.32 31.16
CA GLY A 349 -16.71 8.54 30.80
C GLY A 349 -15.64 8.33 29.72
N ILE A 350 -15.00 7.15 29.68
CA ILE A 350 -14.06 6.78 28.60
C ILE A 350 -14.82 6.54 27.29
N LEU A 351 -15.95 5.82 27.36
CA LEU A 351 -16.79 5.55 26.21
C LEU A 351 -17.30 6.82 25.53
N ASP A 352 -17.60 7.87 26.30
CA ASP A 352 -17.98 9.18 25.75
C ASP A 352 -16.85 9.84 24.92
N LYS A 353 -15.59 9.66 25.32
CA LYS A 353 -14.42 10.14 24.56
C LYS A 353 -14.19 9.33 23.29
N VAL A 354 -14.30 8.00 23.36
CA VAL A 354 -14.21 7.10 22.20
C VAL A 354 -15.33 7.46 21.20
N LYS A 355 -16.52 7.74 21.73
CA LYS A 355 -17.58 8.62 21.21
C LYS A 355 -17.14 9.57 20.12
N GLN A 356 -16.57 10.68 20.58
CA GLN A 356 -16.18 11.81 19.75
C GLN A 356 -15.16 11.43 18.69
N LYS A 357 -14.22 10.55 19.02
CA LYS A 357 -13.21 10.09 18.06
C LYS A 357 -13.82 9.28 16.92
N LEU A 358 -14.81 8.44 17.23
CA LEU A 358 -15.49 7.60 16.26
C LEU A 358 -16.36 8.46 15.33
N TYR A 359 -17.11 9.43 15.87
CA TYR A 359 -17.86 10.41 15.09
C TYR A 359 -16.97 11.18 14.10
N ASN A 360 -15.85 11.74 14.58
CA ASN A 360 -14.91 12.47 13.72
C ASN A 360 -14.29 11.59 12.63
N SER A 361 -14.04 10.31 12.93
CA SER A 361 -13.49 9.36 11.96
C SER A 361 -14.51 9.05 10.86
N ILE A 362 -15.78 8.83 11.23
CA ILE A 362 -16.87 8.60 10.30
C ILE A 362 -17.13 9.84 9.42
N ALA A 363 -17.14 11.04 10.02
CA ALA A 363 -17.28 12.29 9.28
C ALA A 363 -16.15 12.49 8.26
N ASN A 364 -14.92 12.13 8.61
CA ASN A 364 -13.79 12.16 7.67
C ASN A 364 -13.96 11.14 6.53
N ILE A 365 -14.45 9.93 6.83
CA ILE A 365 -14.72 8.91 5.80
C ILE A 365 -15.76 9.43 4.81
N SER A 366 -16.88 9.96 5.30
CA SER A 366 -17.93 10.55 4.47
C SER A 366 -17.39 11.70 3.61
N SER A 367 -16.63 12.63 4.19
CA SER A 367 -16.04 13.75 3.43
C SER A 367 -15.06 13.29 2.35
N VAL A 368 -14.23 12.27 2.63
CA VAL A 368 -13.30 11.71 1.63
C VAL A 368 -14.05 10.97 0.53
N ALA A 369 -15.10 10.24 0.88
CA ALA A 369 -15.96 9.55 -0.08
C ALA A 369 -16.62 10.55 -1.05
N GLU A 370 -17.21 11.63 -0.54
CA GLU A 370 -17.80 12.70 -1.38
C GLU A 370 -16.77 13.36 -2.31
N LYS A 371 -15.58 13.69 -1.80
CA LYS A 371 -14.48 14.23 -2.61
C LYS A 371 -14.01 13.25 -3.67
N THR A 372 -14.02 11.95 -3.36
CA THR A 372 -13.66 10.90 -4.30
C THR A 372 -14.68 10.84 -5.42
N VAL A 373 -15.99 10.87 -5.11
CA VAL A 373 -17.06 10.94 -6.11
C VAL A 373 -16.87 12.16 -7.02
N ALA A 374 -16.69 13.36 -6.45
CA ALA A 374 -16.48 14.57 -7.24
C ALA A 374 -15.25 14.47 -8.16
N SER A 375 -14.13 13.97 -7.64
CA SER A 375 -12.90 13.79 -8.41
C SER A 375 -13.07 12.76 -9.52
N THR A 376 -13.79 11.67 -9.28
CA THR A 376 -14.07 10.66 -10.31
C THR A 376 -15.00 11.17 -11.41
N GLN A 377 -15.94 12.05 -11.09
CA GLN A 377 -16.80 12.71 -12.09
C GLN A 377 -16.01 13.71 -12.95
N GLU A 378 -15.06 14.42 -12.34
CA GLU A 378 -14.14 15.28 -13.09
C GLU A 378 -13.25 14.44 -14.02
N ILE A 379 -12.69 13.32 -13.54
CA ILE A 379 -11.92 12.37 -14.36
C ILE A 379 -12.76 11.85 -15.53
N ALA A 380 -14.01 11.44 -15.29
CA ALA A 380 -14.89 10.97 -16.36
C ALA A 380 -15.12 12.05 -17.43
N THR A 381 -15.35 13.31 -17.01
CA THR A 381 -15.51 14.46 -17.91
C THR A 381 -14.25 14.74 -18.76
N LEU A 382 -13.08 14.65 -18.14
CA LEU A 382 -11.80 14.77 -18.83
C LEU A 382 -11.60 13.62 -19.83
N MET A 383 -12.01 12.40 -19.49
CA MET A 383 -11.94 11.27 -20.41
C MET A 383 -12.90 11.43 -21.60
N PHE A 384 -14.12 11.95 -21.40
CA PHE A 384 -15.00 12.30 -22.52
C PHE A 384 -14.37 13.36 -23.45
N SER A 385 -13.75 14.38 -22.87
CA SER A 385 -13.03 15.41 -23.65
C SER A 385 -11.83 14.84 -24.41
N GLN A 386 -11.13 13.88 -23.81
CA GLN A 386 -10.01 13.15 -24.43
C GLN A 386 -10.48 12.25 -25.58
N THR A 387 -11.59 11.54 -25.43
CA THR A 387 -12.22 10.74 -26.49
C THR A 387 -12.60 11.62 -27.67
N ASN A 388 -13.28 12.76 -27.43
CA ASN A 388 -13.63 13.70 -28.48
C ASN A 388 -12.40 14.28 -29.19
N SER A 389 -11.35 14.64 -28.44
CA SER A 389 -10.10 15.13 -29.02
C SER A 389 -9.41 14.07 -29.89
N SER A 390 -9.48 12.81 -29.47
CA SER A 390 -8.95 11.66 -30.23
C SER A 390 -9.74 11.42 -31.51
N GLU A 391 -11.06 11.57 -31.48
CA GLU A 391 -11.91 11.48 -32.68
C GLU A 391 -11.59 12.58 -33.70
N ILE A 392 -11.37 13.82 -33.23
CA ILE A 392 -10.92 14.93 -34.09
C ILE A 392 -9.58 14.60 -34.75
N LEU A 393 -8.62 14.02 -34.01
CA LEU A 393 -7.33 13.60 -34.56
C LEU A 393 -7.48 12.49 -35.61
N VAL A 394 -8.42 11.56 -35.43
CA VAL A 394 -8.75 10.54 -36.43
C VAL A 394 -9.31 11.19 -37.71
N GLN A 395 -10.25 12.12 -37.59
CA GLN A 395 -10.83 12.84 -38.74
C GLN A 395 -9.77 13.69 -39.48
N LEU A 396 -8.89 14.34 -38.72
CA LEU A 396 -7.77 15.11 -39.28
C LEU A 396 -6.80 14.18 -40.03
N SER A 397 -6.52 13.00 -39.48
CA SER A 397 -5.70 11.98 -40.13
C SER A 397 -6.33 11.50 -41.44
N GLU A 398 -7.64 11.29 -41.50
CA GLU A 398 -8.36 10.93 -42.73
C GLU A 398 -8.33 12.04 -43.79
N SER A 399 -8.40 13.30 -43.35
CA SER A 399 -8.22 14.46 -44.22
C SER A 399 -6.80 14.52 -44.79
N PHE A 400 -5.77 14.29 -43.96
CA PHE A 400 -4.39 14.21 -44.42
C PHE A 400 -4.15 13.04 -45.36
N ASP A 401 -4.71 11.85 -45.10
CA ASP A 401 -4.61 10.70 -46.01
C ASP A 401 -5.18 11.03 -47.40
N THR A 402 -6.28 11.79 -47.45
CA THR A 402 -6.87 12.28 -48.70
C THR A 402 -5.96 13.29 -49.41
N LEU A 403 -5.36 14.23 -48.68
CA LEU A 403 -4.40 15.19 -49.24
C LEU A 403 -3.14 14.50 -49.79
N ILE A 404 -2.64 13.48 -49.09
CA ILE A 404 -1.48 12.69 -49.51
C ILE A 404 -1.83 11.88 -50.76
N LYS A 405 -3.01 11.24 -50.82
CA LYS A 405 -3.49 10.57 -52.03
C LYS A 405 -3.54 11.51 -53.23
N ASN A 406 -4.10 12.71 -53.06
CA ASN A 406 -4.14 13.70 -54.12
C ASN A 406 -2.73 14.15 -54.57
N LEU A 407 -1.79 14.28 -53.62
CA LEU A 407 -0.39 14.58 -53.92
C LEU A 407 0.29 13.43 -54.65
N ASP A 408 0.08 12.19 -54.21
CA ASP A 408 0.62 10.98 -54.83
C ASP A 408 0.07 10.82 -56.26
N ASP A 409 -1.23 11.04 -56.48
CA ASP A 409 -1.85 11.07 -57.81
C ASP A 409 -1.26 12.17 -58.72
N ALA A 410 -0.96 13.35 -58.16
CA ALA A 410 -0.31 14.42 -58.90
C ALA A 410 1.15 14.09 -59.26
N LEU A 411 1.88 13.44 -58.35
CA LEU A 411 3.25 12.99 -58.55
C LEU A 411 3.33 11.82 -59.53
N ASN A 412 2.38 10.87 -59.49
CA ASN A 412 2.33 9.69 -60.37
C ASN A 412 2.08 10.05 -61.85
N LYS A 413 1.69 11.29 -62.15
CA LYS A 413 1.69 11.81 -63.53
C LYS A 413 3.10 12.03 -64.07
N PHE A 414 4.11 12.07 -63.20
CA PHE A 414 5.51 12.21 -63.54
C PHE A 414 6.28 10.93 -63.23
N ASN A 415 7.14 10.50 -64.14
CA ASN A 415 8.11 9.44 -63.94
C ASN A 415 9.43 10.08 -63.49
N TYR A 416 9.74 9.95 -62.20
CA TYR A 416 10.90 10.52 -61.53
C TYR A 416 11.61 9.48 -60.66
N THR A 417 12.81 9.79 -60.19
CA THR A 417 13.59 8.91 -59.31
C THR A 417 12.93 8.78 -57.94
N LYS A 418 12.44 7.60 -57.57
CA LYS A 418 11.94 7.32 -56.20
C LYS A 418 13.12 7.05 -55.26
N VAL A 419 13.16 7.74 -54.12
CA VAL A 419 14.15 7.53 -53.06
C VAL A 419 13.44 6.83 -51.90
N GLU A 420 13.82 5.58 -51.63
CA GLU A 420 13.30 4.85 -50.48
C GLU A 420 13.81 5.48 -49.18
N ALA A 421 12.90 5.66 -48.22
CA ALA A 421 13.27 6.04 -46.87
C ALA A 421 14.10 4.94 -46.23
N ARG A 422 15.33 5.26 -45.77
CA ARG A 422 16.07 4.35 -44.90
C ARG A 422 15.34 4.27 -43.57
N LYS A 423 14.65 3.15 -43.35
CA LYS A 423 13.99 2.85 -42.09
C LYS A 423 15.06 2.80 -40.99
N ARG A 424 14.85 3.58 -39.92
CA ARG A 424 15.77 3.58 -38.78
C ARG A 424 15.64 2.26 -38.04
N SER A 425 16.75 1.78 -37.51
CA SER A 425 16.80 0.57 -36.70
C SER A 425 17.33 0.88 -35.30
N PHE A 426 16.70 0.32 -34.28
CA PHE A 426 17.13 0.43 -32.89
C PHE A 426 17.36 -0.95 -32.30
N ALA A 427 18.45 -1.10 -31.55
CA ALA A 427 18.71 -2.30 -30.77
C ALA A 427 18.29 -2.12 -29.32
N ILE A 428 17.62 -3.10 -28.73
CA ILE A 428 17.34 -3.16 -27.29
C ILE A 428 18.05 -4.37 -26.70
N ILE A 429 18.91 -4.11 -25.71
CA ILE A 429 19.84 -5.07 -25.12
C ILE A 429 19.69 -5.13 -23.61
N PRO A 430 18.89 -6.04 -23.02
CA PRO A 430 18.87 -6.22 -21.57
C PRO A 430 20.19 -6.84 -21.06
N CYS A 431 20.34 -6.90 -19.74
CA CYS A 431 21.54 -7.48 -19.12
C CYS A 431 21.61 -9.01 -19.22
N VAL A 432 20.49 -9.69 -19.44
CA VAL A 432 20.41 -11.15 -19.58
C VAL A 432 19.05 -11.53 -20.16
N ASP A 433 18.97 -12.68 -20.83
CA ASP A 433 17.71 -13.23 -21.35
C ASP A 433 16.91 -13.94 -20.26
N ILE A 434 15.98 -13.22 -19.60
CA ILE A 434 15.11 -13.74 -18.54
C ILE A 434 13.69 -13.20 -18.69
N GLU A 435 12.72 -13.92 -18.11
CA GLU A 435 11.28 -13.59 -18.17
C GLU A 435 10.97 -12.18 -17.67
N PHE A 436 11.72 -11.66 -16.70
CA PHE A 436 11.54 -10.28 -16.19
C PHE A 436 11.56 -9.20 -17.29
N PHE A 437 12.32 -9.39 -18.37
CA PHE A 437 12.42 -8.45 -19.48
C PHE A 437 11.41 -8.72 -20.62
N SER A 438 10.53 -9.73 -20.51
CA SER A 438 9.51 -10.01 -21.53
C SER A 438 8.57 -8.83 -21.74
N GLU A 439 8.09 -8.22 -20.64
CA GLU A 439 7.30 -7.00 -20.68
C GLU A 439 8.05 -5.82 -21.33
N THR A 440 9.35 -5.68 -21.05
CA THR A 440 10.20 -4.66 -21.70
C THR A 440 10.28 -4.88 -23.21
N ARG A 441 10.41 -6.13 -23.66
CA ARG A 441 10.40 -6.47 -25.08
C ARG A 441 9.08 -6.10 -25.73
N GLU A 442 7.95 -6.48 -25.14
CA GLU A 442 6.61 -6.13 -25.65
C GLU A 442 6.44 -4.61 -25.81
N GLY A 443 6.84 -3.84 -24.79
CA GLY A 443 6.76 -2.37 -24.83
C GLY A 443 7.63 -1.76 -25.94
N ALA A 444 8.81 -2.32 -26.17
CA ALA A 444 9.69 -1.88 -27.26
C ALA A 444 9.12 -2.24 -28.64
N GLU A 445 8.60 -3.46 -28.82
CA GLU A 445 8.00 -3.94 -30.07
C GLU A 445 6.78 -3.10 -30.47
N ASP A 446 5.89 -2.82 -29.51
CA ASP A 446 4.71 -1.98 -29.71
C ASP A 446 5.10 -0.54 -30.10
N ALA A 447 6.05 0.07 -29.39
CA ALA A 447 6.56 1.41 -29.71
C ALA A 447 7.24 1.45 -31.09
N ALA A 448 7.99 0.41 -31.46
CA ALA A 448 8.67 0.33 -32.75
C ALA A 448 7.68 0.22 -33.91
N ALA A 449 6.65 -0.63 -33.75
CA ALA A 449 5.57 -0.77 -34.72
C ALA A 449 4.82 0.56 -34.93
N LYS A 450 4.52 1.27 -33.83
CA LYS A 450 3.88 2.60 -33.87
C LYS A 450 4.74 3.64 -34.57
N LEU A 451 6.05 3.65 -34.33
CA LEU A 451 6.95 4.67 -34.90
C LEU A 451 7.49 4.31 -36.30
N GLY A 452 7.17 3.13 -36.83
CA GLY A 452 7.64 2.67 -38.12
C GLY A 452 9.16 2.46 -38.17
N VAL A 453 9.77 2.06 -37.05
CA VAL A 453 11.21 1.77 -36.93
C VAL A 453 11.44 0.27 -36.81
N ASP A 454 12.59 -0.21 -37.28
CA ASP A 454 12.97 -1.61 -37.13
C ASP A 454 13.56 -1.83 -35.74
N LEU A 455 13.10 -2.88 -35.05
CA LEU A 455 13.59 -3.23 -33.72
C LEU A 455 14.45 -4.49 -33.79
N ILE A 456 15.61 -4.44 -33.13
CA ILE A 456 16.50 -5.57 -32.96
C ILE A 456 16.59 -5.88 -31.46
N TRP A 457 16.03 -7.01 -31.03
CA TRP A 457 16.22 -7.51 -29.68
C TRP A 457 17.45 -8.43 -29.62
N ARG A 458 18.35 -8.17 -28.65
CA ARG A 458 19.52 -9.02 -28.38
C ARG A 458 19.73 -9.12 -26.88
N ALA A 459 19.83 -10.31 -26.32
CA ALA A 459 20.09 -10.51 -24.90
C ALA A 459 21.19 -11.56 -24.74
N PRO A 460 22.17 -11.37 -23.83
CA PRO A 460 23.15 -12.40 -23.56
C PRO A 460 22.50 -13.55 -22.78
N GLU A 461 22.84 -14.80 -23.12
CA GLU A 461 22.30 -16.00 -22.42
C GLU A 461 22.68 -16.05 -20.94
N LYS A 462 23.76 -15.36 -20.56
CA LYS A 462 24.26 -15.28 -19.19
C LYS A 462 24.60 -13.84 -18.84
N TYR A 463 24.49 -13.52 -17.55
CA TYR A 463 24.92 -12.23 -17.01
C TYR A 463 26.45 -12.12 -17.09
N ASP A 464 26.96 -11.67 -18.23
CA ASP A 464 28.40 -11.56 -18.56
C ASP A 464 28.66 -10.31 -19.41
N SER A 465 29.61 -9.47 -18.98
CA SER A 465 29.92 -8.21 -19.67
C SER A 465 30.54 -8.42 -21.05
N ARG A 466 31.30 -9.49 -21.28
CA ARG A 466 31.93 -9.75 -22.58
C ARG A 466 30.89 -10.18 -23.61
N LEU A 467 30.00 -11.08 -23.23
CA LEU A 467 28.88 -11.48 -24.10
C LEU A 467 28.00 -10.29 -24.46
N GLN A 468 27.71 -9.40 -23.50
CA GLN A 468 26.94 -8.19 -23.80
C GLN A 468 27.69 -7.23 -24.73
N ALA A 469 29.02 -7.08 -24.57
CA ALA A 469 29.85 -6.27 -25.45
C ALA A 469 29.88 -6.82 -26.89
N GLU A 470 29.97 -8.13 -27.08
CA GLU A 470 29.88 -8.78 -28.41
C GLU A 470 28.56 -8.46 -29.11
N LEU A 471 27.44 -8.49 -28.38
CA LEU A 471 26.12 -8.11 -28.91
C LEU A 471 26.04 -6.63 -29.27
N ILE A 472 26.67 -5.73 -28.48
CA ILE A 472 26.78 -4.31 -28.83
C ILE A 472 27.53 -4.16 -30.16
N ASP A 473 28.70 -4.79 -30.30
CA ASP A 473 29.50 -4.72 -31.52
C ASP A 473 28.78 -5.33 -32.73
N GLU A 474 28.00 -6.41 -32.56
CA GLU A 474 27.12 -6.99 -33.58
C GLU A 474 26.12 -5.95 -34.10
N VAL A 475 25.35 -5.32 -33.21
CA VAL A 475 24.31 -4.36 -33.65
C VAL A 475 24.92 -3.08 -34.22
N VAL A 476 26.09 -2.66 -33.72
CA VAL A 476 26.86 -1.55 -34.31
C VAL A 476 27.29 -1.91 -35.74
N ALA A 477 27.75 -3.14 -35.98
CA ALA A 477 28.10 -3.62 -37.33
C ALA A 477 26.87 -3.71 -38.26
N MET A 478 25.68 -3.95 -37.71
CA MET A 478 24.40 -3.88 -38.45
C MET A 478 23.97 -2.45 -38.82
N GLY A 479 24.66 -1.43 -38.30
CA GLY A 479 24.39 -0.03 -38.62
C GLY A 479 23.14 0.54 -37.96
N VAL A 480 22.84 0.10 -36.73
CA VAL A 480 21.71 0.66 -35.96
C VAL A 480 21.88 2.15 -35.70
N SER A 481 20.75 2.87 -35.68
CA SER A 481 20.71 4.31 -35.38
C SER A 481 20.75 4.59 -33.88
N GLY A 482 20.40 3.61 -33.04
CA GLY A 482 20.35 3.77 -31.60
C GLY A 482 20.35 2.44 -30.84
N ILE A 483 20.80 2.47 -29.59
CA ILE A 483 20.93 1.33 -28.68
C ILE A 483 20.27 1.72 -27.35
N GLY A 484 19.24 0.97 -26.95
CA GLY A 484 18.73 0.94 -25.58
C GLY A 484 19.37 -0.25 -24.85
N ILE A 485 19.99 -0.04 -23.70
CA ILE A 485 20.73 -1.10 -23.01
C ILE A 485 20.49 -1.12 -21.50
N GLY A 486 20.31 -2.30 -20.92
CA GLY A 486 20.48 -2.54 -19.48
C GLY A 486 21.89 -3.02 -19.21
N PRO A 487 22.86 -2.13 -18.94
CA PRO A 487 24.27 -2.46 -19.06
C PRO A 487 24.78 -3.25 -17.85
N ILE A 488 25.64 -4.23 -18.13
CA ILE A 488 26.54 -4.83 -17.15
C ILE A 488 27.80 -3.97 -17.11
N ASP A 489 28.00 -3.20 -16.03
CA ASP A 489 29.14 -2.29 -15.93
C ASP A 489 30.48 -3.06 -15.86
N GLY A 490 31.15 -3.14 -17.01
CA GLY A 490 32.45 -3.76 -17.21
C GLY A 490 33.27 -3.03 -18.27
N PRO A 491 34.60 -3.21 -18.29
CA PRO A 491 35.48 -2.49 -19.20
C PRO A 491 35.10 -2.73 -20.68
N GLU A 492 34.71 -3.95 -21.04
CA GLU A 492 34.34 -4.31 -22.42
C GLU A 492 33.06 -3.59 -22.89
N VAL A 493 31.99 -3.59 -22.06
CA VAL A 493 30.74 -2.87 -22.37
C VAL A 493 30.98 -1.37 -22.49
N ARG A 494 31.77 -0.79 -21.58
CA ARG A 494 32.13 0.64 -21.62
C ARG A 494 32.86 1.00 -22.91
N GLU A 495 33.78 0.14 -23.38
CA GLU A 495 34.51 0.35 -24.62
C GLU A 495 33.61 0.27 -25.86
N SER A 496 32.80 -0.79 -25.98
CA SER A 496 31.89 -0.96 -27.12
C SER A 496 30.81 0.13 -27.19
N LEU A 497 30.27 0.58 -26.05
CA LEU A 497 29.32 1.72 -26.03
C LEU A 497 29.99 3.04 -26.43
N LYS A 498 31.21 3.33 -25.97
CA LYS A 498 31.95 4.53 -26.40
C LYS A 498 32.23 4.51 -27.89
N LYS A 499 32.59 3.34 -28.44
CA LYS A 499 32.76 3.16 -29.88
C LYS A 499 31.46 3.43 -30.65
N ALA A 500 30.32 2.91 -30.18
CA ALA A 500 29.02 3.19 -30.76
C ALA A 500 28.70 4.70 -30.76
N MET A 501 28.89 5.38 -29.63
CA MET A 501 28.65 6.82 -29.49
C MET A 501 29.57 7.65 -30.38
N ASN A 502 30.85 7.28 -30.52
CA ASN A 502 31.79 7.93 -31.43
C ASN A 502 31.40 7.77 -32.91
N MET A 503 30.64 6.72 -33.26
CA MET A 503 30.05 6.53 -34.58
C MET A 503 28.72 7.28 -34.76
N GLY A 504 28.28 8.04 -33.75
CA GLY A 504 27.05 8.83 -33.77
C GLY A 504 25.79 8.05 -33.39
N ILE A 505 25.93 6.80 -32.92
CA ILE A 505 24.80 5.97 -32.47
C ILE A 505 24.33 6.48 -31.12
N LYS A 506 23.01 6.70 -31.00
CA LYS A 506 22.38 7.16 -29.75
C LYS A 506 22.30 6.05 -28.73
N VAL A 507 22.62 6.33 -27.47
CA VAL A 507 22.68 5.32 -26.40
C VAL A 507 21.82 5.75 -25.22
N ILE A 508 20.85 4.91 -24.86
CA ILE A 508 20.00 5.07 -23.68
C ILE A 508 20.18 3.88 -22.77
N CYS A 509 20.42 4.13 -21.49
CA CYS A 509 20.44 3.08 -20.48
C CYS A 509 19.03 2.84 -19.89
N PHE A 510 18.69 1.61 -19.56
CA PHE A 510 17.46 1.29 -18.82
C PHE A 510 17.70 0.25 -17.71
N ASP A 511 16.86 0.24 -16.67
CA ASP A 511 16.98 -0.59 -15.44
C ASP A 511 18.26 -0.31 -14.60
N THR A 512 19.43 -0.40 -15.23
CA THR A 512 20.75 -0.10 -14.66
C THR A 512 21.40 1.04 -15.45
N ASP A 513 22.22 1.87 -14.79
CA ASP A 513 22.81 3.07 -15.39
C ASP A 513 24.36 3.01 -15.38
N ILE A 514 24.98 3.68 -16.36
CA ILE A 514 26.40 4.03 -16.39
C ILE A 514 26.50 5.52 -16.74
N PRO A 515 26.37 6.43 -15.76
CA PRO A 515 26.23 7.87 -16.06
C PRO A 515 27.51 8.50 -16.63
N ASP A 516 28.68 7.92 -16.37
CA ASP A 516 29.98 8.51 -16.69
C ASP A 516 30.52 8.17 -18.10
N ILE A 517 29.80 7.36 -18.89
CA ILE A 517 30.21 7.03 -20.27
C ILE A 517 29.75 8.07 -21.31
N GLY A 518 28.91 9.02 -20.94
CA GLY A 518 28.35 10.03 -21.87
C GLY A 518 27.13 9.56 -22.66
N ARG A 519 26.39 8.58 -22.14
CA ARG A 519 25.09 8.11 -22.68
C ARG A 519 24.04 9.23 -22.72
N ASP A 520 23.13 9.20 -23.68
CA ASP A 520 22.16 10.28 -23.90
C ASP A 520 21.08 10.38 -22.79
N ALA A 521 20.58 9.26 -22.27
CA ALA A 521 19.57 9.23 -21.19
C ALA A 521 19.53 7.91 -20.41
N PHE A 522 18.91 7.93 -19.23
CA PHE A 522 18.56 6.76 -18.43
C PHE A 522 17.07 6.68 -18.15
N ILE A 523 16.49 5.50 -18.32
CA ILE A 523 15.06 5.22 -18.10
C ILE A 523 14.94 4.08 -17.10
N GLY A 524 14.43 4.35 -15.91
CA GLY A 524 14.33 3.32 -14.88
C GLY A 524 13.67 3.84 -13.63
N THR A 525 13.63 3.03 -12.59
CA THR A 525 13.12 3.48 -11.30
C THR A 525 14.15 4.35 -10.56
N ASP A 526 13.70 5.40 -9.88
CA ASP A 526 14.50 6.06 -8.84
C ASP A 526 14.72 5.09 -7.67
N ASN A 527 15.86 4.43 -7.68
CA ASN A 527 16.16 3.32 -6.79
C ASN A 527 16.30 3.75 -5.32
N TYR A 528 16.82 4.95 -5.06
CA TYR A 528 16.94 5.46 -3.70
C TYR A 528 15.55 5.75 -3.10
N LYS A 529 14.69 6.43 -3.87
CA LYS A 529 13.30 6.67 -3.47
C LYS A 529 12.49 5.36 -3.34
N ALA A 530 12.77 4.38 -4.20
CA ALA A 530 12.18 3.05 -4.08
C ALA A 530 12.62 2.35 -2.78
N GLY A 531 13.89 2.48 -2.41
CA GLY A 531 14.43 2.03 -1.13
C GLY A 531 13.73 2.65 0.08
N ILE A 532 13.49 3.97 0.04
CA ILE A 532 12.73 4.67 1.09
C ILE A 532 11.32 4.08 1.21
N THR A 533 10.62 3.93 0.08
CA THR A 533 9.25 3.41 0.03
C THR A 533 9.19 1.96 0.52
N PHE A 534 10.19 1.15 0.18
CA PHE A 534 10.33 -0.22 0.66
C PHE A 534 10.51 -0.27 2.18
N GLY A 535 11.33 0.60 2.75
CA GLY A 535 11.52 0.70 4.21
C GLY A 535 10.24 1.09 4.96
N GLU A 536 9.48 2.05 4.43
CA GLU A 536 8.18 2.46 4.98
C GLU A 536 7.19 1.28 4.95
N LEU A 537 7.20 0.52 3.86
CA LEU A 537 6.35 -0.67 3.70
C LEU A 537 6.71 -1.75 4.74
N VAL A 538 8.01 -2.03 4.94
CA VAL A 538 8.48 -2.95 5.98
C VAL A 538 8.04 -2.48 7.37
N ALA A 539 8.25 -1.21 7.70
CA ALA A 539 7.87 -0.65 8.99
C ALA A 539 6.36 -0.79 9.26
N LYS A 540 5.54 -0.46 8.26
CA LYS A 540 4.09 -0.60 8.34
C LYS A 540 3.66 -2.05 8.55
N LYS A 541 4.24 -3.02 7.80
CA LYS A 541 3.86 -4.44 7.90
C LYS A 541 4.28 -5.07 9.23
N LEU A 542 5.31 -4.54 9.87
CA LEU A 542 5.75 -4.93 11.21
C LEU A 542 5.01 -4.21 12.35
N ASN A 543 4.04 -3.34 12.05
CA ASN A 543 3.46 -2.43 13.04
C ASN A 543 4.55 -1.66 13.82
N TYR A 544 5.58 -1.23 13.10
CA TYR A 544 6.69 -0.41 13.56
C TYR A 544 7.61 -1.08 14.61
N LYS A 545 7.54 -2.41 14.78
CA LYS A 545 8.43 -3.16 15.69
C LYS A 545 8.74 -4.57 15.18
N GLY A 546 9.96 -5.05 15.40
CA GLY A 546 10.33 -6.44 15.10
C GLY A 546 11.70 -6.58 14.47
N ARG A 547 12.06 -7.82 14.15
CA ARG A 547 13.39 -8.21 13.68
C ARG A 547 13.36 -8.50 12.18
N VAL A 548 14.18 -7.78 11.42
CA VAL A 548 14.28 -7.88 9.96
C VAL A 548 15.56 -8.61 9.60
N ILE A 549 15.45 -9.60 8.72
CA ILE A 549 16.57 -10.22 8.03
C ILE A 549 16.39 -10.06 6.53
N GLY A 550 17.48 -10.18 5.77
CA GLY A 550 17.35 -10.14 4.32
C GLY A 550 18.41 -10.92 3.58
N THR A 551 18.35 -10.85 2.27
CA THR A 551 19.42 -11.32 1.39
C THR A 551 19.68 -10.32 0.26
N GLN A 552 20.92 -10.30 -0.22
CA GLN A 552 21.34 -9.50 -1.37
C GLN A 552 22.49 -10.18 -2.11
N ALA A 553 22.74 -9.74 -3.34
CA ALA A 553 23.97 -10.08 -4.04
C ALA A 553 25.18 -9.37 -3.39
N LYS A 554 26.31 -10.07 -3.27
CA LYS A 554 27.58 -9.52 -2.75
C LYS A 554 28.17 -8.48 -3.71
N LYS A 555 28.13 -8.76 -5.01
CA LYS A 555 28.49 -7.78 -6.06
C LYS A 555 27.24 -7.02 -6.50
N GLN A 556 27.03 -5.87 -5.87
CA GLN A 556 25.86 -5.03 -6.13
C GLN A 556 26.04 -4.13 -7.35
N THR A 557 24.99 -4.06 -8.16
CA THR A 557 24.82 -3.03 -9.20
C THR A 557 24.43 -1.68 -8.57
N LEU A 558 24.53 -0.58 -9.34
CA LEU A 558 24.24 0.76 -8.82
C LEU A 558 22.82 0.87 -8.25
N ASN A 559 21.83 0.37 -8.98
CA ASN A 559 20.42 0.34 -8.57
C ASN A 559 20.20 -0.40 -7.22
N GLN A 560 20.89 -1.51 -6.99
CA GLN A 560 20.82 -2.25 -5.72
C GLN A 560 21.41 -1.47 -4.55
N LYS A 561 22.55 -0.80 -4.76
CA LYS A 561 23.20 0.06 -3.75
C LYS A 561 22.28 1.22 -3.33
N GLU A 562 21.68 1.89 -4.30
CA GLU A 562 20.77 3.01 -4.06
C GLU A 562 19.51 2.57 -3.30
N ARG A 563 18.88 1.44 -3.71
CA ARG A 563 17.75 0.82 -2.99
C ARG A 563 18.09 0.51 -1.53
N MET A 564 19.23 -0.15 -1.30
CA MET A 564 19.65 -0.50 0.06
C MET A 564 19.94 0.74 0.91
N ALA A 565 20.55 1.78 0.34
CA ALA A 565 20.81 3.03 1.04
C ALA A 565 19.51 3.72 1.50
N GLY A 566 18.52 3.84 0.62
CA GLY A 566 17.21 4.41 0.96
C GLY A 566 16.47 3.60 2.03
N PHE A 567 16.55 2.27 1.95
CA PHE A 567 15.97 1.39 2.96
C PHE A 567 16.61 1.57 4.34
N ILE A 568 17.95 1.52 4.41
CA ILE A 568 18.68 1.65 5.68
C ILE A 568 18.38 3.00 6.33
N GLU A 569 18.31 4.07 5.54
CA GLU A 569 17.94 5.39 6.05
C GLU A 569 16.53 5.42 6.64
N THR A 570 15.56 4.79 5.99
CA THR A 570 14.20 4.71 6.50
C THR A 570 14.09 3.88 7.77
N ILE A 571 14.72 2.69 7.82
CA ILE A 571 14.65 1.83 9.01
C ILE A 571 15.27 2.50 10.24
N LYS A 572 16.31 3.32 10.09
CA LYS A 572 16.89 4.11 11.19
C LYS A 572 15.90 5.06 11.88
N LYS A 573 14.80 5.43 11.22
CA LYS A 573 13.73 6.26 11.80
C LYS A 573 12.86 5.48 12.81
N TYR A 574 12.93 4.15 12.79
CA TYR A 574 12.12 3.25 13.62
C TYR A 574 13.00 2.42 14.56
N PRO A 575 13.33 2.94 15.77
CA PRO A 575 14.29 2.30 16.67
C PRO A 575 13.84 0.93 17.20
N ASP A 576 12.53 0.63 17.17
CA ASP A 576 11.97 -0.66 17.57
C ASP A 576 12.03 -1.73 16.46
N ILE A 577 12.57 -1.38 15.29
CA ILE A 577 12.87 -2.31 14.19
C ILE A 577 14.37 -2.61 14.19
N GLU A 578 14.72 -3.86 14.48
CA GLU A 578 16.10 -4.35 14.46
C GLU A 578 16.40 -4.98 13.09
N LEU A 579 17.26 -4.34 12.29
CA LEU A 579 17.87 -5.01 11.14
C LEU A 579 18.99 -5.94 11.64
N VAL A 580 18.70 -7.24 11.74
CA VAL A 580 19.60 -8.24 12.36
C VAL A 580 20.82 -8.47 11.47
N GLU A 581 20.61 -8.96 10.25
CA GLU A 581 21.67 -9.23 9.29
C GLU A 581 21.09 -9.38 7.87
N ILE A 582 21.90 -9.05 6.86
CA ILE A 582 21.58 -9.29 5.45
C ILE A 582 22.58 -10.32 4.90
N CYS A 583 22.07 -11.47 4.46
CA CYS A 583 22.86 -12.53 3.87
C CYS A 583 23.35 -12.13 2.47
N GLU A 584 24.64 -11.85 2.34
CA GLU A 584 25.29 -11.57 1.06
C GLU A 584 25.69 -12.86 0.34
N THR A 585 25.35 -12.98 -0.94
CA THR A 585 25.63 -14.18 -1.75
C THR A 585 26.26 -13.80 -3.10
N ASP A 586 27.17 -14.62 -3.61
CA ASP A 586 27.75 -14.43 -4.95
C ASP A 586 26.77 -14.85 -6.08
N GLU A 587 25.70 -15.57 -5.72
CA GLU A 587 24.69 -16.09 -6.65
C GLU A 587 23.56 -15.07 -6.86
N LYS A 588 23.26 -14.76 -8.13
CA LYS A 588 22.11 -13.91 -8.53
C LYS A 588 20.83 -14.71 -8.79
N ASP A 589 20.98 -16.01 -9.03
CA ASP A 589 19.87 -16.94 -9.25
C ASP A 589 19.19 -17.32 -7.93
N GLY A 590 17.86 -17.31 -7.91
CA GLY A 590 17.06 -17.57 -6.70
C GLY A 590 17.25 -18.98 -6.13
N GLU A 591 17.37 -19.99 -6.99
CA GLU A 591 17.55 -21.38 -6.56
C GLU A 591 18.94 -21.62 -5.98
N ARG A 592 19.98 -21.10 -6.63
CA ARG A 592 21.35 -21.20 -6.10
C ARG A 592 21.53 -20.39 -4.82
N ARG A 593 20.91 -19.21 -4.75
CA ARG A 593 20.93 -18.34 -3.56
C ARG A 593 20.20 -18.96 -2.37
N TRP A 594 19.15 -19.74 -2.61
CA TRP A 594 18.34 -20.35 -1.56
C TRP A 594 19.16 -21.18 -0.57
N GLN A 595 20.16 -21.95 -1.02
CA GLN A 595 20.96 -22.80 -0.12
C GLN A 595 21.73 -21.99 0.93
N ALA A 596 22.30 -20.85 0.53
CA ALA A 596 23.00 -19.94 1.44
C ALA A 596 22.00 -19.27 2.42
N VAL A 597 20.85 -18.80 1.90
CA VAL A 597 19.82 -18.16 2.71
C VAL A 597 19.19 -19.13 3.70
N LYS A 598 18.97 -20.39 3.32
CA LYS A 598 18.47 -21.45 4.19
C LYS A 598 19.40 -21.69 5.37
N ALA A 599 20.69 -21.85 5.11
CA ALA A 599 21.70 -22.02 6.16
C ALA A 599 21.81 -20.78 7.07
N PHE A 600 21.64 -19.58 6.51
CA PHE A 600 21.60 -18.32 7.24
C PHE A 600 20.38 -18.23 8.18
N ILE A 601 19.17 -18.51 7.67
CA ILE A 601 17.93 -18.47 8.45
C ILE A 601 17.97 -19.47 9.62
N GLN A 602 18.52 -20.67 9.39
CA GLN A 602 18.68 -21.69 10.44
C GLN A 602 19.59 -21.24 11.60
N LYS A 603 20.48 -20.27 11.39
CA LYS A 603 21.35 -19.70 12.44
C LYS A 603 20.65 -18.62 13.27
N ILE A 604 19.85 -17.77 12.64
CA ILE A 604 19.19 -16.63 13.32
C ILE A 604 18.04 -17.09 14.23
N ARG A 605 17.35 -18.18 13.86
CA ARG A 605 16.26 -18.86 14.60
C ARG A 605 14.99 -18.05 14.90
N ASN A 606 15.04 -16.72 15.02
CA ASN A 606 13.85 -15.89 15.27
C ASN A 606 13.92 -14.53 14.56
N PHE A 607 13.00 -14.29 13.64
CA PHE A 607 12.85 -13.03 12.90
C PHE A 607 11.38 -12.85 12.50
N ASP A 608 10.94 -11.60 12.37
CA ASP A 608 9.55 -11.25 12.08
C ASP A 608 9.35 -10.94 10.60
N CYS A 609 10.39 -10.42 9.93
CA CYS A 609 10.33 -10.05 8.52
C CYS A 609 11.54 -10.51 7.71
N PHE A 610 11.27 -11.06 6.53
CA PHE A 610 12.27 -11.32 5.49
C PHE A 610 12.16 -10.28 4.39
N ILE A 611 13.30 -9.71 3.98
CA ILE A 611 13.39 -8.77 2.88
C ILE A 611 14.32 -9.25 1.76
N CYS A 612 13.97 -8.91 0.53
CA CYS A 612 14.86 -9.07 -0.61
C CYS A 612 14.57 -7.99 -1.65
N MET A 613 15.59 -7.23 -2.03
CA MET A 613 15.45 -6.05 -2.89
C MET A 613 15.78 -6.33 -4.36
N ASP A 614 15.65 -7.57 -4.79
CA ASP A 614 15.78 -8.00 -6.18
C ASP A 614 14.79 -9.13 -6.50
N ALA A 615 14.70 -9.48 -7.79
CA ALA A 615 13.78 -10.47 -8.36
C ALA A 615 13.81 -11.87 -7.71
N SER A 616 14.86 -12.23 -6.96
CA SER A 616 14.90 -13.51 -6.25
C SER A 616 13.97 -13.58 -5.02
N GLY A 617 13.44 -12.43 -4.59
CA GLY A 617 12.75 -12.30 -3.30
C GLY A 617 11.52 -13.20 -3.16
N SER A 618 10.62 -13.18 -4.15
CA SER A 618 9.40 -13.99 -4.10
C SER A 618 9.68 -15.49 -4.11
N TYR A 619 10.70 -15.92 -4.86
CA TYR A 619 11.14 -17.31 -4.87
C TYR A 619 11.57 -17.75 -3.48
N ILE A 620 12.46 -16.98 -2.85
CA ILE A 620 13.01 -17.26 -1.53
C ILE A 620 11.91 -17.20 -0.46
N ALA A 621 11.00 -16.21 -0.52
CA ALA A 621 9.86 -16.12 0.37
C ALA A 621 8.98 -17.37 0.33
N GLY A 622 8.71 -17.91 -0.87
CA GLY A 622 8.02 -19.18 -1.04
C GLY A 622 8.77 -20.35 -0.38
N LYS A 623 10.07 -20.44 -0.62
CA LYS A 623 10.93 -21.51 -0.08
C LYS A 623 11.07 -21.49 1.44
N ILE A 624 11.10 -20.30 2.07
CA ILE A 624 11.08 -20.17 3.54
C ILE A 624 9.87 -20.91 4.12
N ARG A 625 8.70 -20.75 3.49
CA ARG A 625 7.49 -21.43 3.95
C ARG A 625 7.49 -22.91 3.59
N GLU A 626 7.80 -23.25 2.34
CA GLU A 626 7.68 -24.61 1.83
C GLU A 626 8.70 -25.58 2.45
N GLU A 627 9.93 -25.14 2.71
CA GLU A 627 11.00 -26.01 3.20
C GLU A 627 11.35 -25.84 4.68
N LEU A 628 11.09 -24.66 5.27
CA LEU A 628 11.39 -24.42 6.70
C LEU A 628 10.13 -24.35 7.57
N GLY A 629 8.93 -24.24 6.98
CA GLY A 629 7.68 -24.13 7.74
C GLY A 629 7.54 -22.82 8.52
N ILE A 630 8.34 -21.79 8.21
CA ILE A 630 8.31 -20.49 8.88
C ILE A 630 7.43 -19.54 8.04
N THR A 631 6.61 -18.72 8.69
CA THR A 631 5.71 -17.76 8.03
C THR A 631 6.01 -16.32 8.45
N PRO A 632 7.19 -15.78 8.14
CA PRO A 632 7.50 -14.38 8.41
C PRO A 632 6.72 -13.48 7.45
N VAL A 633 6.58 -12.21 7.82
CA VAL A 633 6.16 -11.19 6.87
C VAL A 633 7.26 -11.04 5.81
N CYS A 634 6.94 -11.21 4.55
CA CYS A 634 7.89 -11.03 3.45
C CYS A 634 7.59 -9.73 2.72
N VAL A 635 8.58 -8.85 2.61
CA VAL A 635 8.51 -7.68 1.71
C VAL A 635 9.60 -7.85 0.68
N VAL A 636 9.24 -7.94 -0.58
CA VAL A 636 10.17 -8.29 -1.67
C VAL A 636 10.03 -7.31 -2.82
N PHE A 637 11.04 -7.25 -3.67
CA PHE A 637 11.08 -6.35 -4.82
C PHE A 637 10.96 -7.15 -6.12
N ASP A 638 10.40 -6.50 -7.14
CA ASP A 638 10.10 -7.05 -8.47
C ASP A 638 8.96 -8.08 -8.50
N LYS A 639 8.10 -7.92 -9.51
CA LYS A 639 7.06 -8.90 -9.85
C LYS A 639 7.70 -10.00 -10.69
N THR A 640 7.63 -11.23 -10.24
CA THR A 640 8.07 -12.43 -10.98
C THR A 640 6.95 -13.47 -11.00
N GLU A 641 7.15 -14.53 -11.77
CA GLU A 641 6.27 -15.72 -11.81
C GLU A 641 6.10 -16.37 -10.43
N TYR A 642 7.05 -16.17 -9.51
CA TYR A 642 6.99 -16.71 -8.15
C TYR A 642 6.20 -15.84 -7.18
N SER A 643 5.80 -14.62 -7.57
CA SER A 643 5.15 -13.65 -6.68
C SER A 643 3.69 -13.97 -6.37
N GLU A 644 2.95 -14.62 -7.28
CA GLU A 644 1.49 -14.73 -7.17
C GLU A 644 1.04 -15.49 -5.92
N LYS A 645 1.50 -16.74 -5.76
CA LYS A 645 1.09 -17.62 -4.66
C LYS A 645 1.41 -17.02 -3.28
N PRO A 646 2.65 -16.54 -3.00
CA PRO A 646 2.97 -15.90 -1.72
C PRO A 646 2.13 -14.67 -1.39
N VAL A 647 1.75 -13.88 -2.39
CA VAL A 647 0.90 -12.68 -2.22
C VAL A 647 -0.55 -13.08 -1.95
N ARG A 648 -1.10 -14.05 -2.69
CA ARG A 648 -2.46 -14.57 -2.47
C ARG A 648 -2.65 -15.17 -1.08
N ASP A 649 -1.65 -15.90 -0.63
CA ASP A 649 -1.60 -16.49 0.71
C ASP A 649 -1.45 -15.43 1.82
N GLY A 650 -1.09 -14.19 1.47
CA GLY A 650 -1.12 -13.04 2.37
C GLY A 650 0.14 -12.82 3.22
N TYR A 651 1.18 -13.62 3.03
CA TYR A 651 2.44 -13.46 3.78
C TYR A 651 3.51 -12.67 3.03
N THR A 652 3.33 -12.40 1.73
CA THR A 652 4.26 -11.59 0.93
C THR A 652 3.60 -10.32 0.39
N THR A 653 4.34 -9.23 0.39
CA THR A 653 4.02 -7.99 -0.32
C THR A 653 5.16 -7.67 -1.29
N VAL A 654 4.83 -7.37 -2.53
CA VAL A 654 5.81 -7.09 -3.59
C VAL A 654 5.80 -5.61 -3.93
N LEU A 655 6.96 -4.98 -3.95
CA LEU A 655 7.15 -3.65 -4.53
C LEU A 655 7.67 -3.82 -5.96
N ALA A 656 6.81 -3.56 -6.95
CA ALA A 656 7.08 -3.84 -8.36
C ALA A 656 7.45 -2.57 -9.14
N GLN A 657 8.24 -2.76 -10.20
CA GLN A 657 8.62 -1.74 -11.18
C GLN A 657 7.69 -1.78 -12.40
N ARG A 658 8.00 -0.99 -13.45
CA ARG A 658 7.22 -0.96 -14.70
C ARG A 658 8.09 -1.35 -15.93
N PRO A 659 8.50 -2.62 -16.07
CA PRO A 659 9.45 -3.03 -17.13
C PRO A 659 8.95 -2.75 -18.55
N ARG A 660 7.64 -2.88 -18.79
CA ARG A 660 7.03 -2.53 -20.09
C ARG A 660 7.32 -1.10 -20.54
N LEU A 661 7.28 -0.16 -19.59
CA LEU A 661 7.50 1.25 -19.87
C LEU A 661 8.95 1.54 -20.26
N TRP A 662 9.91 0.75 -19.78
CA TRP A 662 11.32 0.90 -20.16
C TRP A 662 11.52 0.69 -21.66
N GLY A 663 10.93 -0.36 -22.21
CA GLY A 663 11.05 -0.68 -23.64
C GLY A 663 10.38 0.39 -24.51
N GLU A 664 9.16 0.78 -24.13
CA GLU A 664 8.40 1.80 -24.85
C GLU A 664 9.16 3.14 -24.89
N LEU A 665 9.61 3.61 -23.73
CA LEU A 665 10.32 4.88 -23.62
C LEU A 665 11.69 4.81 -24.31
N CYS A 666 12.44 3.70 -24.23
CA CYS A 666 13.72 3.56 -24.94
C CYS A 666 13.53 3.82 -26.44
N VAL A 667 12.60 3.12 -27.08
CA VAL A 667 12.37 3.24 -28.53
C VAL A 667 11.90 4.66 -28.90
N ARG A 668 10.98 5.24 -28.10
CA ARG A 668 10.49 6.61 -28.32
C ARG A 668 11.61 7.65 -28.21
N ARG A 669 12.41 7.58 -27.15
CA ARG A 669 13.49 8.54 -26.87
C ARG A 669 14.65 8.41 -27.86
N LEU A 670 15.00 7.20 -28.29
CA LEU A 670 15.96 6.98 -29.37
C LEU A 670 15.48 7.62 -30.68
N ASN A 671 14.20 7.47 -31.02
CA ASN A 671 13.64 8.12 -32.20
C ASN A 671 13.66 9.66 -32.09
N GLU A 672 13.39 10.21 -30.91
CA GLU A 672 13.46 11.66 -30.65
C GLU A 672 14.90 12.18 -30.81
N LEU A 673 15.89 11.51 -30.22
CA LEU A 673 17.30 11.85 -30.34
C LEU A 673 17.79 11.79 -31.80
N CYS A 674 17.39 10.77 -32.56
CA CYS A 674 17.73 10.65 -33.97
C CYS A 674 17.07 11.74 -34.83
N ASN A 675 15.98 12.35 -34.36
CA ASN A 675 15.33 13.52 -34.95
C ASN A 675 15.90 14.85 -34.44
N GLY A 676 17.00 14.85 -33.68
CA GLY A 676 17.64 16.05 -33.16
C GLY A 676 16.89 16.72 -32.00
N LYS A 677 15.95 16.02 -31.36
CA LYS A 677 15.27 16.53 -30.17
C LYS A 677 16.12 16.29 -28.92
N THR A 678 16.00 17.20 -27.96
CA THR A 678 16.54 17.05 -26.60
C THR A 678 15.57 16.28 -25.71
N ILE A 679 16.08 15.32 -24.95
CA ILE A 679 15.32 14.50 -23.99
C ILE A 679 15.83 14.71 -22.56
N LYS A 680 15.07 14.23 -21.57
CA LYS A 680 15.50 14.25 -20.16
C LYS A 680 16.67 13.28 -19.97
N GLU A 681 17.65 13.69 -19.16
CA GLU A 681 18.80 12.84 -18.81
C GLU A 681 18.40 11.61 -17.99
N LYS A 682 17.39 11.73 -17.12
CA LYS A 682 16.82 10.65 -16.32
C LYS A 682 15.28 10.71 -16.34
N GLU A 683 14.64 9.57 -16.55
CA GLU A 683 13.19 9.42 -16.55
C GLU A 683 12.77 8.31 -15.57
N ASP A 684 12.15 8.70 -14.45
CA ASP A 684 11.66 7.79 -13.42
C ASP A 684 10.35 7.12 -13.85
N THR A 685 10.35 5.79 -13.93
CA THR A 685 9.14 5.00 -14.25
C THR A 685 8.29 4.68 -13.03
N GLY A 686 8.76 4.98 -11.83
CA GLY A 686 8.04 4.76 -10.58
C GLY A 686 7.90 3.29 -10.18
N ILE A 687 7.12 3.07 -9.11
CA ILE A 687 6.90 1.76 -8.45
C ILE A 687 5.45 1.64 -7.99
N TYR A 688 5.00 0.42 -7.71
CA TYR A 688 3.68 0.15 -7.12
C TYR A 688 3.70 -1.09 -6.21
N GLU A 689 2.83 -1.09 -5.20
CA GLU A 689 2.66 -2.22 -4.27
C GLU A 689 1.68 -3.25 -4.84
N ILE A 690 2.08 -4.52 -4.81
CA ILE A 690 1.19 -5.67 -4.99
C ILE A 690 1.04 -6.37 -3.65
N ASN A 691 -0.20 -6.50 -3.19
CA ASN A 691 -0.60 -7.17 -1.96
C ASN A 691 -1.85 -8.02 -2.19
N ARG A 692 -2.28 -8.73 -1.14
CA ARG A 692 -3.45 -9.62 -1.19
C ARG A 692 -4.74 -8.95 -1.72
N ASN A 693 -4.91 -7.66 -1.48
CA ASN A 693 -6.14 -6.94 -1.84
C ASN A 693 -6.19 -6.54 -3.32
N ASN A 694 -5.03 -6.42 -3.98
CA ASN A 694 -4.95 -5.98 -5.38
C ASN A 694 -4.27 -7.00 -6.32
N VAL A 695 -3.94 -8.20 -5.82
CA VAL A 695 -3.22 -9.24 -6.57
C VAL A 695 -3.88 -9.60 -7.90
N ASN A 696 -5.22 -9.63 -7.95
CA ASN A 696 -6.00 -9.95 -9.16
C ASN A 696 -5.85 -8.91 -10.29
N ILE A 697 -5.36 -7.71 -9.98
CA ILE A 697 -5.11 -6.66 -10.99
C ILE A 697 -3.84 -6.99 -11.78
N PHE A 698 -2.84 -7.58 -11.10
CA PHE A 698 -1.49 -7.77 -11.63
C PHE A 698 -1.18 -9.20 -12.04
N PHE A 699 -1.94 -10.18 -11.52
CA PHE A 699 -1.93 -11.57 -11.92
C PHE A 699 -3.34 -11.92 -12.39
N LYS A 700 -3.52 -11.98 -13.72
CA LYS A 700 -4.80 -12.25 -14.38
C LYS A 700 -4.98 -13.73 -14.64
#